data_AF-A0A819WQJ6-F1
#
_entry.id   AF-A0A819WQJ6-F1
#
_cell.length_a   1.000
_cell.length_b   1.000
_cell.length_c   1.000
_cell.angle_alpha   90.00
_cell.angle_beta   90.00
_cell.angle_gamma   90.00
#
_symmetry.space_group_name_H-M   'P 1'
#
loop_
_entity.id
_entity.type
_entity.pdbx_description
1 polymer ?
#
loop_
_entity_poly.entity_id
_entity_poly.type
_entity_poly.pdbx_seq_one_letter_code
_entity_poly.pdbx_strand_id
1 'polypeptide(L)'
;MTTRNLLQWFHDRIYNYNLFIPDENDYDDDDDENDQIQDSETSIKHQKYATRLYIPLFIITIYILFFIALINPQTQTITVPNITPILFDQLYREYGETLSCPCKNTSVFYETFVSTEISFHPVCSSIFISKEWIESLYHPYASAFLVMDFRTTASSQFEILAALCSLCQQTVSQIVKEFNNNQLVTISLLRENEIQSHINGDTQVAQTNIPNQLISSLDFLQIITRSNFFISALNTNVMVEIMDSGVEHYVEIFPTSYIDQNASGRVGTVGLSCNLRSLTVPAGFYLLPYYESAFYHNDWPIYLGPSRLNISAMVNGFFGGCTALDSLLPSTLDCLYDINCLENFADYFPNLNQTTLNRTTTLSSFDRSYMSVEDHLAKLFTEQWITIVNYSKYFNECAPTLCTYTKTEYMNLSYTITLLLSLYGGLTIMLRIIAVFLIKVSSKIKHRLIRTHFHKEKFIQWIKQLNLFKSNDKRTANDLEQQRITTLLYLILLTSMIFILIVFTSFHTDTTTIMIPNPSLSDYKYHQNLHGDTLKCACLNVMIPYSKIISLSAILHQVCSSDYVSEAWISLLLYINPSTWGYDLSVEWLAFDYKVFQLLSSLCQLANKTILDARDRFYTQSIITSNTLTESDFYAQLNATFEQFTQSLITDFGRVVDMMHLFTQVDQPFTDSSNAELNIFRLTDQTNAQLPW
;
A
#
# COMPACT_ATOMS: atom_id res chain seq x y z
N MET A 1 56.89 -49.76 -25.65
CA MET A 1 55.74 -50.58 -26.13
C MET A 1 54.81 -49.63 -26.88
N THR A 2 54.65 -49.78 -28.19
CA THR A 2 53.80 -48.89 -29.01
C THR A 2 52.32 -49.16 -28.72
N THR A 3 51.47 -48.12 -28.79
CA THR A 3 50.00 -48.21 -28.57
C THR A 3 49.34 -49.31 -29.40
N ARG A 4 49.86 -49.57 -30.61
CA ARG A 4 49.43 -50.64 -31.50
C ARG A 4 49.68 -52.04 -30.92
N ASN A 5 50.85 -52.28 -30.32
CA ASN A 5 51.18 -53.57 -29.70
C ASN A 5 50.37 -53.81 -28.42
N LEU A 6 49.98 -52.74 -27.71
CA LEU A 6 49.16 -52.80 -26.50
C LEU A 6 47.70 -53.11 -26.84
N LEU A 7 47.16 -52.50 -27.90
CA LEU A 7 45.83 -52.80 -28.44
C LEU A 7 45.73 -54.23 -28.97
N GLN A 8 46.77 -54.70 -29.66
CA GLN A 8 46.82 -56.05 -30.20
C GLN A 8 46.95 -57.11 -29.09
N TRP A 9 47.75 -56.82 -28.06
CA TRP A 9 47.81 -57.63 -26.84
C TRP A 9 46.47 -57.68 -26.09
N PHE A 10 45.77 -56.56 -25.92
CA PHE A 10 44.43 -56.52 -25.31
C PHE A 10 43.38 -57.26 -26.15
N HIS A 11 43.42 -57.07 -27.48
CA HIS A 11 42.52 -57.74 -28.41
C HIS A 11 42.69 -59.27 -28.34
N ASP A 12 43.92 -59.77 -28.39
CA ASP A 12 44.20 -61.21 -28.31
C ASP A 12 43.88 -61.80 -26.94
N ARG A 13 44.06 -61.02 -25.87
CA ARG A 13 43.68 -61.44 -24.52
C ARG A 13 42.17 -61.52 -24.38
N ILE A 14 41.41 -60.49 -24.78
CA ILE A 14 39.93 -60.46 -24.75
C ILE A 14 39.33 -61.51 -25.70
N TYR A 15 39.92 -61.73 -26.88
CA TYR A 15 39.45 -62.70 -27.86
C TYR A 15 39.51 -64.14 -27.33
N ASN A 16 40.55 -64.46 -26.57
CA ASN A 16 40.75 -65.77 -25.96
C ASN A 16 40.23 -65.85 -24.52
N TYR A 17 39.83 -64.73 -23.91
CA TYR A 17 39.27 -64.68 -22.58
C TYR A 17 37.91 -65.35 -22.55
N ASN A 18 37.77 -66.36 -21.71
CA ASN A 18 36.49 -66.93 -21.35
C ASN A 18 36.22 -66.46 -19.92
N LEU A 19 35.19 -65.66 -19.68
CA LEU A 19 34.80 -65.25 -18.33
C LEU A 19 34.05 -66.39 -17.61
N PHE A 20 33.65 -67.43 -18.34
CA PHE A 20 32.89 -68.58 -17.87
C PHE A 20 33.75 -69.85 -17.93
N ILE A 21 34.92 -69.84 -17.26
CA ILE A 21 35.90 -70.96 -17.22
C ILE A 21 35.41 -72.07 -16.26
N PRO A 22 35.55 -73.36 -16.59
CA PRO A 22 35.44 -74.45 -15.62
C PRO A 22 36.79 -74.70 -14.90
N ASP A 23 36.77 -74.92 -13.58
CA ASP A 23 37.97 -75.27 -12.80
C ASP A 23 38.63 -76.59 -13.25
N GLU A 24 39.94 -76.66 -13.03
CA GLU A 24 40.99 -77.33 -13.82
C GLU A 24 41.25 -78.83 -13.50
N ASN A 25 40.24 -79.63 -13.13
CA ASN A 25 40.42 -81.05 -12.76
C ASN A 25 39.39 -82.01 -13.42
N ASP A 26 39.01 -81.79 -14.68
CA ASP A 26 38.00 -82.62 -15.39
C ASP A 26 38.60 -83.37 -16.60
N TYR A 27 39.59 -84.23 -16.38
CA TYR A 27 39.92 -85.32 -17.32
C TYR A 27 40.17 -86.59 -16.53
N ASP A 28 39.13 -87.42 -16.39
CA ASP A 28 39.28 -88.84 -16.05
C ASP A 28 38.76 -89.65 -17.25
N ASP A 29 39.60 -90.60 -17.65
CA ASP A 29 39.45 -91.54 -18.76
C ASP A 29 38.22 -92.44 -18.55
N ASP A 30 37.32 -92.50 -19.53
CA ASP A 30 36.81 -93.74 -20.16
C ASP A 30 35.49 -93.50 -20.96
N ASP A 31 35.48 -94.09 -22.15
CA ASP A 31 34.39 -94.34 -23.13
C ASP A 31 33.96 -93.23 -24.14
N ASP A 32 34.31 -93.52 -25.41
CA ASP A 32 34.02 -92.89 -26.72
C ASP A 32 34.65 -91.52 -27.08
N GLU A 33 35.83 -91.61 -27.70
CA GLU A 33 36.80 -90.53 -27.98
C GLU A 33 36.37 -89.51 -29.06
N ASN A 34 35.40 -89.82 -29.94
CA ASN A 34 35.02 -88.92 -31.05
C ASN A 34 33.80 -88.02 -30.76
N ASP A 35 32.88 -88.42 -29.89
CA ASP A 35 31.70 -87.60 -29.54
C ASP A 35 31.98 -86.62 -28.38
N GLN A 36 32.89 -86.95 -27.45
CA GLN A 36 33.27 -86.06 -26.33
C GLN A 36 34.07 -84.82 -26.78
N ILE A 37 34.93 -84.95 -27.80
CA ILE A 37 35.73 -83.83 -28.31
C ILE A 37 34.82 -82.77 -28.96
N GLN A 38 33.79 -83.21 -29.69
CA GLN A 38 32.89 -82.31 -30.41
C GLN A 38 31.96 -81.52 -29.47
N ASP A 39 31.46 -82.12 -28.39
CA ASP A 39 30.58 -81.45 -27.42
C ASP A 39 31.35 -80.52 -26.46
N SER A 40 32.57 -80.90 -26.04
CA SER A 40 33.42 -80.01 -25.22
C SER A 40 33.87 -78.78 -26.03
N GLU A 41 34.26 -78.95 -27.30
CA GLU A 41 34.70 -77.85 -28.16
C GLU A 41 33.53 -76.90 -28.49
N THR A 42 32.32 -77.45 -28.69
CA THR A 42 31.11 -76.66 -28.96
C THR A 42 30.67 -75.86 -27.73
N SER A 43 30.77 -76.44 -26.52
CA SER A 43 30.43 -75.75 -25.28
C SER A 43 31.41 -74.61 -24.94
N ILE A 44 32.72 -74.84 -25.10
CA ILE A 44 33.77 -73.81 -24.92
C ILE A 44 33.59 -72.67 -25.94
N LYS A 45 33.22 -72.98 -27.19
CA LYS A 45 32.87 -71.97 -28.20
C LYS A 45 31.69 -71.10 -27.75
N HIS A 46 30.59 -71.69 -27.26
CA HIS A 46 29.43 -70.94 -26.76
C HIS A 46 29.75 -70.04 -25.56
N GLN A 47 30.59 -70.50 -24.63
CA GLN A 47 31.05 -69.71 -23.48
C GLN A 47 31.94 -68.53 -23.89
N LYS A 48 32.85 -68.73 -24.85
CA LYS A 48 33.65 -67.64 -25.44
C LYS A 48 32.75 -66.63 -26.15
N TYR A 49 31.73 -67.06 -26.89
CA TYR A 49 30.74 -66.14 -27.48
C TYR A 49 29.95 -65.37 -26.41
N ALA A 50 29.59 -66.00 -25.28
CA ALA A 50 28.90 -65.34 -24.17
C ALA A 50 29.74 -64.26 -23.53
N THR A 51 31.03 -64.54 -23.35
CA THR A 51 32.00 -63.55 -22.87
C THR A 51 32.13 -62.40 -23.86
N ARG A 52 32.23 -62.69 -25.16
CA ARG A 52 32.35 -61.70 -26.24
C ARG A 52 31.11 -60.81 -26.40
N LEU A 53 29.93 -61.27 -26.02
CA LEU A 53 28.70 -60.47 -26.02
C LEU A 53 28.52 -59.69 -24.71
N TYR A 54 28.88 -60.31 -23.59
CA TYR A 54 28.76 -59.73 -22.25
C TYR A 54 29.64 -58.49 -22.06
N ILE A 55 30.91 -58.54 -22.45
CA ILE A 55 31.86 -57.44 -22.25
C ILE A 55 31.40 -56.13 -22.94
N PRO A 56 31.05 -56.11 -24.25
CA PRO A 56 30.60 -54.89 -24.91
C PRO A 56 29.24 -54.43 -24.38
N LEU A 57 28.30 -55.35 -24.08
CA LEU A 57 27.03 -54.97 -23.45
C LEU A 57 27.26 -54.28 -22.12
N PHE A 58 28.11 -54.83 -21.26
CA PHE A 58 28.44 -54.24 -19.96
C PHE A 58 29.04 -52.83 -20.11
N ILE A 59 30.01 -52.66 -21.02
CA ILE A 59 30.64 -51.37 -21.28
C ILE A 59 29.62 -50.34 -21.80
N ILE A 60 28.78 -50.72 -22.78
CA ILE A 60 27.76 -49.84 -23.35
C ILE A 60 26.72 -49.43 -22.30
N THR A 61 26.29 -50.38 -21.46
CA THR A 61 25.27 -50.11 -20.44
C THR A 61 25.81 -49.17 -19.36
N ILE A 62 27.04 -49.40 -18.88
CA ILE A 62 27.72 -48.50 -17.93
C ILE A 62 27.92 -47.10 -18.56
N TYR A 63 28.31 -47.03 -19.83
CA TYR A 63 28.50 -45.76 -20.53
C TYR A 63 27.19 -44.95 -20.63
N ILE A 64 26.09 -45.58 -21.04
CA ILE A 64 24.77 -44.94 -21.13
C ILE A 64 24.30 -44.45 -19.75
N LEU A 65 24.42 -45.28 -18.72
CA LEU A 65 24.03 -44.91 -17.35
C LEU A 65 24.86 -43.73 -16.82
N PHE A 66 26.17 -43.71 -17.08
CA PHE A 66 27.06 -42.61 -16.71
C PHE A 66 26.65 -41.30 -17.40
N PHE A 67 26.38 -41.33 -18.71
CA PHE A 67 25.99 -40.13 -19.45
C PHE A 67 24.62 -39.59 -19.06
N ILE A 68 23.63 -40.46 -18.85
CA ILE A 68 22.29 -40.04 -18.38
C ILE A 68 22.38 -39.39 -16.99
N ALA A 69 23.19 -39.97 -16.10
CA ALA A 69 23.42 -39.41 -14.76
C ALA A 69 24.17 -38.07 -14.79
N LEU A 70 24.98 -37.80 -15.82
CA LEU A 70 25.73 -36.55 -15.97
C LEU A 70 24.90 -35.42 -16.61
N ILE A 71 23.98 -35.76 -17.51
CA ILE A 71 23.25 -34.78 -18.33
C ILE A 71 22.02 -34.21 -17.61
N ASN A 72 21.39 -34.96 -16.71
CA ASN A 72 20.18 -34.50 -16.02
C ASN A 72 20.52 -33.51 -14.89
N PRO A 73 20.20 -32.21 -15.02
CA PRO A 73 20.42 -31.23 -13.97
C PRO A 73 19.44 -31.49 -12.81
N GLN A 74 19.91 -31.27 -11.58
CA GLN A 74 19.10 -31.41 -10.37
C GLN A 74 18.85 -30.02 -9.77
N THR A 75 17.59 -29.70 -9.51
CA THR A 75 17.20 -28.52 -8.73
C THR A 75 17.35 -28.81 -7.26
N GLN A 76 18.26 -28.11 -6.59
CA GLN A 76 18.40 -28.19 -5.14
C GLN A 76 17.83 -26.93 -4.49
N THR A 77 17.08 -27.13 -3.41
CA THR A 77 16.63 -26.05 -2.54
C THR A 77 17.65 -25.87 -1.44
N ILE A 78 18.33 -24.73 -1.41
CA ILE A 78 19.29 -24.39 -0.35
C ILE A 78 18.54 -23.64 0.74
N THR A 79 18.72 -24.09 1.99
CA THR A 79 18.20 -23.46 3.19
C THR A 79 19.33 -22.69 3.86
N VAL A 80 19.11 -21.39 4.10
CA VAL A 80 20.08 -20.52 4.77
C VAL A 80 19.48 -20.08 6.10
N PRO A 81 19.97 -20.61 7.24
CA PRO A 81 19.59 -20.13 8.56
C PRO A 81 20.35 -18.84 8.92
N ASN A 82 19.87 -18.11 9.93
CA ASN A 82 20.52 -16.90 10.49
C ASN A 82 20.79 -15.81 9.45
N ILE A 83 19.71 -15.30 8.86
CA ILE A 83 19.77 -14.25 7.85
C ILE A 83 20.15 -12.92 8.50
N THR A 84 21.05 -12.18 7.85
CA THR A 84 21.39 -10.80 8.19
C THR A 84 20.99 -9.87 7.05
N PRO A 85 20.79 -8.56 7.28
CA PRO A 85 20.43 -7.62 6.21
C PRO A 85 21.40 -7.65 5.02
N ILE A 86 22.71 -7.75 5.29
CA ILE A 86 23.76 -7.80 4.26
C ILE A 86 23.68 -9.11 3.47
N LEU A 87 23.51 -10.24 4.16
CA LEU A 87 23.40 -11.55 3.51
C LEU A 87 22.12 -11.66 2.67
N PHE A 88 21.02 -11.08 3.14
CA PHE A 88 19.78 -11.00 2.37
C PHE A 88 19.97 -10.23 1.07
N ASP A 89 20.59 -9.04 1.11
CA ASP A 89 20.83 -8.23 -0.09
C ASP A 89 21.76 -8.96 -1.09
N GLN A 90 22.78 -9.67 -0.59
CA GLN A 90 23.65 -10.50 -1.43
C GLN A 90 22.88 -11.64 -2.11
N LEU A 91 22.10 -12.41 -1.34
CA LEU A 91 21.31 -13.52 -1.87
C LEU A 91 20.25 -13.03 -2.85
N TYR A 92 19.63 -11.89 -2.60
CA TYR A 92 18.61 -11.34 -3.48
C TYR A 92 19.21 -10.88 -4.82
N ARG A 93 20.41 -10.30 -4.82
CA ARG A 93 21.11 -9.92 -6.06
C ARG A 93 21.43 -11.11 -6.96
N GLU A 94 21.71 -12.28 -6.38
CA GLU A 94 22.10 -13.47 -7.12
C GLU A 94 20.91 -14.39 -7.45
N TYR A 95 19.92 -14.49 -6.56
CA TYR A 95 18.83 -15.47 -6.61
C TYR A 95 17.43 -14.84 -6.44
N GLY A 96 17.26 -13.54 -6.64
CA GLY A 96 16.05 -12.80 -6.27
C GLY A 96 14.72 -13.37 -6.78
N GLU A 97 14.71 -14.01 -7.96
CA GLU A 97 13.49 -14.63 -8.52
C GLU A 97 13.02 -15.87 -7.73
N THR A 98 13.93 -16.61 -7.11
CA THR A 98 13.63 -17.86 -6.39
C THR A 98 13.82 -17.74 -4.88
N LEU A 99 14.43 -16.65 -4.42
CA LEU A 99 14.67 -16.34 -3.02
C LEU A 99 13.35 -16.06 -2.28
N SER A 100 13.15 -16.77 -1.18
CA SER A 100 12.00 -16.60 -0.32
C SER A 100 12.43 -16.63 1.13
N CYS A 101 12.13 -15.54 1.83
CA CYS A 101 12.49 -15.31 3.22
C CYS A 101 11.19 -15.02 4.01
N PRO A 102 10.48 -16.05 4.49
CA PRO A 102 9.27 -15.86 5.27
C PRO A 102 9.54 -15.06 6.54
N CYS A 103 8.71 -14.06 6.80
CA CYS A 103 8.70 -13.35 8.07
C CYS A 103 8.02 -14.21 9.14
N LYS A 104 8.53 -14.18 10.38
CA LYS A 104 7.83 -14.76 11.53
C LYS A 104 6.58 -13.93 11.88
N ASN A 105 6.72 -12.60 11.81
CA ASN A 105 5.61 -11.67 11.99
C ASN A 105 5.18 -11.14 10.62
N THR A 106 3.96 -11.46 10.20
CA THR A 106 3.43 -11.06 8.88
C THR A 106 2.79 -9.68 8.89
N SER A 107 2.63 -9.08 10.07
CA SER A 107 2.11 -7.74 10.26
C SER A 107 3.01 -7.00 11.24
N VAL A 108 3.51 -5.83 10.83
CA VAL A 108 4.42 -5.00 11.62
C VAL A 108 3.89 -3.56 11.64
N PHE A 109 3.67 -3.01 12.83
CA PHE A 109 3.22 -1.63 12.97
C PHE A 109 4.30 -0.62 12.55
N TYR A 110 3.89 0.46 11.89
CA TYR A 110 4.79 1.52 11.42
C TYR A 110 5.57 2.15 12.58
N GLU A 111 4.94 2.35 13.74
CA GLU A 111 5.60 2.90 14.94
C GLU A 111 6.89 2.18 15.35
N THR A 112 7.04 0.91 14.97
CA THR A 112 8.20 0.10 15.35
C THR A 112 9.44 0.41 14.49
N PHE A 113 9.26 0.83 13.23
CA PHE A 113 10.35 1.00 12.27
C PHE A 113 10.34 2.32 11.49
N VAL A 114 9.31 3.15 11.65
CA VAL A 114 9.18 4.46 11.03
C VAL A 114 9.16 5.53 12.11
N SER A 115 9.86 6.64 11.89
CA SER A 115 9.78 7.83 12.74
C SER A 115 9.42 9.06 11.92
N THR A 116 8.49 9.86 12.42
CA THR A 116 8.00 11.06 11.76
C THR A 116 8.34 12.28 12.62
N GLU A 117 9.05 13.24 12.04
CA GLU A 117 9.39 14.53 12.66
C GLU A 117 8.66 15.66 11.92
N ILE A 118 7.98 16.52 12.66
CA ILE A 118 7.18 17.61 12.10
C ILE A 118 7.57 18.92 12.75
N SER A 119 7.82 19.93 11.93
CA SER A 119 7.97 21.32 12.36
C SER A 119 6.82 22.17 11.81
N PHE A 120 6.21 22.94 12.70
CA PHE A 120 5.15 23.88 12.34
C PHE A 120 5.73 25.26 12.04
N HIS A 121 5.00 26.04 11.27
CA HIS A 121 5.31 27.42 10.97
C HIS A 121 5.42 28.23 12.28
N PRO A 122 6.46 29.07 12.44
CA PRO A 122 6.76 29.75 13.71
C PRO A 122 5.59 30.55 14.29
N VAL A 123 4.72 31.11 13.43
CA VAL A 123 3.50 31.83 13.84
C VAL A 123 2.62 31.03 14.81
N CYS A 124 2.49 29.71 14.59
CA CYS A 124 1.67 28.81 15.40
C CYS A 124 2.29 28.42 16.75
N SER A 125 3.46 28.97 17.07
CA SER A 125 4.11 28.84 18.38
C SER A 125 4.49 30.20 19.00
N SER A 126 4.10 31.29 18.32
CA SER A 126 4.48 32.65 18.68
C SER A 126 3.49 33.31 19.64
N ILE A 127 3.83 34.51 20.12
CA ILE A 127 2.93 35.32 20.93
C ILE A 127 1.66 35.75 20.16
N PHE A 128 1.68 35.79 18.83
CA PHE A 128 0.57 36.29 18.01
C PHE A 128 -0.69 35.42 18.06
N ILE A 129 -0.55 34.16 18.48
CA ILE A 129 -1.69 33.25 18.72
C ILE A 129 -2.06 33.14 20.20
N SER A 130 -1.44 33.94 21.07
CA SER A 130 -1.71 33.93 22.50
C SER A 130 -2.92 34.80 22.83
N LYS A 131 -3.67 34.38 23.86
CA LYS A 131 -4.80 35.15 24.39
C LYS A 131 -4.41 36.57 24.80
N GLU A 132 -3.21 36.75 25.37
CA GLU A 132 -2.66 38.06 25.75
C GLU A 132 -2.55 39.00 24.54
N TRP A 133 -2.04 38.51 23.42
CA TRP A 133 -1.94 39.29 22.18
C TRP A 133 -3.32 39.63 21.62
N ILE A 134 -4.20 38.64 21.53
CA ILE A 134 -5.52 38.81 20.93
C ILE A 134 -6.35 39.82 21.75
N GLU A 135 -6.40 39.67 23.07
CA GLU A 135 -7.11 40.60 23.96
C GLU A 135 -6.54 42.02 23.90
N SER A 136 -5.23 42.16 23.68
CA SER A 136 -4.59 43.47 23.54
C SER A 136 -4.99 44.23 22.26
N LEU A 137 -5.46 43.51 21.24
CA LEU A 137 -5.97 44.07 19.98
C LEU A 137 -7.48 44.32 20.01
N TYR A 138 -8.17 43.96 21.10
CA TYR A 138 -9.60 44.19 21.22
C TYR A 138 -9.91 45.70 21.29
N HIS A 139 -10.87 46.13 20.46
CA HIS A 139 -11.39 47.49 20.46
C HIS A 139 -12.92 47.47 20.68
N PRO A 140 -13.45 48.14 21.74
CA PRO A 140 -14.87 48.05 22.08
C PRO A 140 -15.81 48.65 21.02
N TYR A 141 -15.30 49.57 20.21
CA TYR A 141 -16.03 50.18 19.09
C TYR A 141 -15.52 49.72 17.72
N ALA A 142 -15.06 48.47 17.59
CA ALA A 142 -14.48 47.95 16.35
C ALA A 142 -15.42 48.16 15.14
N SER A 143 -16.72 47.92 15.28
CA SER A 143 -17.73 48.12 14.22
C SER A 143 -18.00 49.58 13.85
N ALA A 144 -17.45 50.56 14.58
CA ALA A 144 -17.56 51.98 14.24
C ALA A 144 -16.52 52.43 13.19
N PHE A 145 -15.52 51.59 12.91
CA PHE A 145 -14.53 51.84 11.87
C PHE A 145 -14.95 51.24 10.53
N LEU A 146 -14.25 51.64 9.47
CA LEU A 146 -14.47 51.08 8.13
C LEU A 146 -14.10 49.59 8.12
N VAL A 147 -14.73 48.81 7.25
CA VAL A 147 -14.44 47.37 7.12
C VAL A 147 -12.97 47.09 6.76
N MET A 148 -12.35 47.99 6.00
CA MET A 148 -10.92 47.93 5.64
C MET A 148 -9.98 48.50 6.72
N ASP A 149 -10.53 49.07 7.79
CA ASP A 149 -9.73 49.50 8.94
C ASP A 149 -9.28 48.27 9.74
N PHE A 150 -7.98 48.19 9.99
CA PHE A 150 -7.42 47.03 10.68
C PHE A 150 -8.00 46.86 12.09
N ARG A 151 -8.37 47.94 12.78
CA ARG A 151 -8.99 47.88 14.12
C ARG A 151 -10.34 47.16 14.13
N THR A 152 -11.04 47.12 13.00
CA THR A 152 -12.33 46.45 12.87
C THR A 152 -12.18 44.95 13.04
N THR A 153 -11.17 44.34 12.41
CA THR A 153 -11.05 42.88 12.32
C THR A 153 -9.80 42.30 12.99
N ALA A 154 -8.85 43.12 13.45
CA ALA A 154 -7.56 42.66 14.00
C ALA A 154 -7.71 41.54 15.04
N SER A 155 -8.46 41.79 16.13
CA SER A 155 -8.65 40.79 17.19
C SER A 155 -9.22 39.48 16.64
N SER A 156 -10.25 39.54 15.80
CA SER A 156 -10.88 38.36 15.21
C SER A 156 -9.97 37.63 14.22
N GLN A 157 -9.16 38.35 13.44
CA GLN A 157 -8.18 37.73 12.54
C GLN A 157 -7.13 36.92 13.31
N PHE A 158 -6.60 37.43 14.42
CA PHE A 158 -5.65 36.68 15.25
C PHE A 158 -6.30 35.54 16.05
N GLU A 159 -7.56 35.70 16.47
CA GLU A 159 -8.34 34.60 17.08
C GLU A 159 -8.54 33.45 16.08
N ILE A 160 -8.95 33.75 14.84
CA ILE A 160 -9.06 32.74 13.77
C ILE A 160 -7.69 32.12 13.48
N LEU A 161 -6.61 32.91 13.40
CA LEU A 161 -5.27 32.39 13.16
C LEU A 161 -4.83 31.41 14.26
N ALA A 162 -5.06 31.75 15.53
CA ALA A 162 -4.77 30.89 16.67
C ALA A 162 -5.56 29.58 16.59
N ALA A 163 -6.84 29.68 16.25
CA ALA A 163 -7.71 28.53 16.15
C ALA A 163 -7.34 27.63 14.95
N LEU A 164 -6.99 28.19 13.79
CA LEU A 164 -6.46 27.46 12.63
C LEU A 164 -5.14 26.75 12.95
N CYS A 165 -4.22 27.42 13.65
CA CYS A 165 -2.97 26.82 14.12
C CYS A 165 -3.24 25.62 15.04
N SER A 166 -4.15 25.77 16.01
CA SER A 166 -4.54 24.68 16.91
C SER A 166 -5.19 23.53 16.15
N LEU A 167 -6.12 23.82 15.24
CA LEU A 167 -6.78 22.81 14.40
C LEU A 167 -5.77 22.04 13.54
N CYS A 168 -4.82 22.73 12.91
CA CYS A 168 -3.78 22.10 12.11
C CYS A 168 -2.86 21.23 12.96
N GLN A 169 -2.43 21.71 14.13
CA GLN A 169 -1.59 20.94 15.05
C GLN A 169 -2.27 19.67 15.56
N GLN A 170 -3.55 19.76 15.94
CA GLN A 170 -4.35 18.61 16.36
C GLN A 170 -4.56 17.63 15.20
N THR A 171 -4.86 18.15 14.00
CA THR A 171 -5.04 17.35 12.78
C THR A 171 -3.76 16.57 12.48
N VAL A 172 -2.61 17.25 12.45
CA VAL A 172 -1.30 16.62 12.23
C VAL A 172 -0.97 15.58 13.31
N SER A 173 -1.22 15.88 14.59
CA SER A 173 -1.00 14.91 15.66
C SER A 173 -1.85 13.65 15.49
N GLN A 174 -3.11 13.80 15.04
CA GLN A 174 -3.99 12.68 14.79
C GLN A 174 -3.53 11.87 13.57
N ILE A 175 -3.07 12.53 12.50
CA ILE A 175 -2.51 11.86 11.32
C ILE A 175 -1.28 11.03 11.70
N VAL A 176 -0.36 11.60 12.47
CA VAL A 176 0.84 10.86 12.90
C VAL A 176 0.44 9.64 13.73
N LYS A 177 -0.56 9.77 14.60
CA LYS A 177 -1.07 8.65 15.40
C LYS A 177 -1.69 7.56 14.53
N GLU A 178 -2.50 7.92 13.55
CA GLU A 178 -3.10 6.98 12.58
C GLU A 178 -2.03 6.30 11.74
N PHE A 179 -1.09 7.08 11.20
CA PHE A 179 0.04 6.59 10.42
C PHE A 179 0.92 5.61 11.21
N ASN A 180 1.21 5.92 12.48
CA ASN A 180 1.98 5.03 13.36
C ASN A 180 1.25 3.71 13.67
N ASN A 181 -0.08 3.75 13.72
CA ASN A 181 -0.94 2.57 13.91
C ASN A 181 -1.13 1.74 12.63
N ASN A 182 -0.69 2.23 11.47
CA ASN A 182 -0.72 1.45 10.23
C ASN A 182 0.17 0.21 10.37
N GLN A 183 -0.25 -0.87 9.71
CA GLN A 183 0.48 -2.13 9.70
C GLN A 183 1.00 -2.41 8.30
N LEU A 184 2.30 -2.68 8.19
CA LEU A 184 2.89 -3.30 7.02
C LEU A 184 2.58 -4.80 7.05
N VAL A 185 1.67 -5.24 6.18
CA VAL A 185 1.31 -6.66 6.04
C VAL A 185 2.12 -7.29 4.92
N THR A 186 3.06 -8.17 5.28
CA THR A 186 3.87 -8.92 4.31
C THR A 186 4.25 -10.29 4.85
N ILE A 187 4.07 -11.32 4.01
CA ILE A 187 4.44 -12.70 4.33
C ILE A 187 5.94 -12.98 4.15
N SER A 188 6.64 -12.13 3.40
CA SER A 188 8.06 -12.28 3.08
C SER A 188 8.83 -10.99 3.36
N LEU A 189 10.10 -11.11 3.72
CA LEU A 189 10.99 -9.98 3.93
C LEU A 189 11.08 -9.14 2.63
N LEU A 190 10.79 -7.85 2.76
CA LEU A 190 10.91 -6.86 1.67
C LEU A 190 12.29 -6.22 1.65
N ARG A 191 12.70 -5.68 0.49
CA ARG A 191 13.94 -4.90 0.37
C ARG A 191 13.77 -3.50 0.94
N GLU A 192 14.90 -2.90 1.30
CA GLU A 192 14.93 -1.54 1.86
C GLU A 192 14.31 -0.51 0.92
N ASN A 193 14.62 -0.57 -0.39
CA ASN A 193 14.04 0.34 -1.38
C ASN A 193 12.52 0.15 -1.56
N GLU A 194 12.02 -1.08 -1.44
CA GLU A 194 10.59 -1.39 -1.53
C GLU A 194 9.82 -0.80 -0.36
N ILE A 195 10.36 -0.95 0.86
CA ILE A 195 9.78 -0.37 2.08
C ILE A 195 9.86 1.14 2.03
N GLN A 196 11.00 1.71 1.65
CA GLN A 196 11.14 3.16 1.53
C GLN A 196 10.13 3.72 0.52
N SER A 197 9.95 3.05 -0.64
CA SER A 197 8.97 3.47 -1.64
C SER A 197 7.54 3.37 -1.11
N HIS A 198 7.22 2.34 -0.33
CA HIS A 198 5.90 2.16 0.26
C HIS A 198 5.59 3.25 1.29
N ILE A 199 6.49 3.46 2.25
CA ILE A 199 6.35 4.47 3.30
C ILE A 199 6.33 5.90 2.71
N ASN A 200 7.13 6.17 1.67
CA ASN A 200 7.09 7.45 0.98
C ASN A 200 5.75 7.68 0.28
N GLY A 201 5.17 6.65 -0.34
CA GLY A 201 3.84 6.71 -0.95
C GLY A 201 2.76 7.05 0.07
N ASP A 202 2.75 6.34 1.20
CA ASP A 202 1.77 6.58 2.27
C ASP A 202 1.95 7.97 2.92
N THR A 203 3.21 8.40 3.10
CA THR A 203 3.53 9.75 3.60
C THR A 203 3.01 10.82 2.64
N GLN A 204 3.24 10.65 1.33
CA GLN A 204 2.78 11.61 0.33
C GLN A 204 1.24 11.72 0.32
N VAL A 205 0.54 10.59 0.43
CA VAL A 205 -0.92 10.54 0.57
C VAL A 205 -1.37 11.35 1.80
N ALA A 206 -0.70 11.21 2.95
CA ALA A 206 -1.03 11.98 4.15
C ALA A 206 -0.77 13.49 3.97
N GLN A 207 0.35 13.85 3.33
CA GLN A 207 0.78 15.24 3.13
C GLN A 207 -0.09 16.02 2.14
N THR A 208 -0.65 15.38 1.10
CA THR A 208 -1.43 16.10 0.08
C THR A 208 -2.93 16.09 0.35
N ASN A 209 -3.46 14.99 0.88
CA ASN A 209 -4.91 14.80 0.87
C ASN A 209 -5.62 15.56 1.98
N ILE A 210 -5.01 15.64 3.15
CA ILE A 210 -5.66 16.25 4.31
C ILE A 210 -5.68 17.77 4.24
N PRO A 211 -4.62 18.47 3.81
CA PRO A 211 -4.75 19.90 3.55
C PRO A 211 -5.83 20.19 2.48
N ASN A 212 -5.91 19.40 1.40
CA ASN A 212 -6.94 19.58 0.37
C ASN A 212 -8.37 19.43 0.94
N GLN A 213 -8.58 18.49 1.85
CA GLN A 213 -9.87 18.35 2.55
C GLN A 213 -10.17 19.56 3.43
N LEU A 214 -9.17 20.07 4.16
CA LEU A 214 -9.31 21.24 5.02
C LEU A 214 -9.69 22.49 4.21
N ILE A 215 -9.04 22.69 3.06
CA ILE A 215 -9.38 23.76 2.11
C ILE A 215 -10.80 23.57 1.54
N SER A 216 -11.18 22.35 1.14
CA SER A 216 -12.55 22.07 0.68
C SER A 216 -13.60 22.37 1.77
N SER A 217 -13.26 22.13 3.04
CA SER A 217 -14.13 22.43 4.19
C SER A 217 -14.27 23.94 4.42
N LEU A 218 -13.17 24.68 4.22
CA LEU A 218 -13.13 26.12 4.28
C LEU A 218 -13.95 26.78 3.16
N ASP A 219 -13.80 26.30 1.92
CA ASP A 219 -14.61 26.72 0.77
C ASP A 219 -16.10 26.55 1.07
N PHE A 220 -16.45 25.40 1.67
CA PHE A 220 -17.81 25.11 2.07
C PHE A 220 -18.34 26.08 3.13
N LEU A 221 -17.52 26.42 4.14
CA LEU A 221 -17.88 27.45 5.13
C LEU A 221 -18.16 28.79 4.48
N GLN A 222 -17.32 29.24 3.55
CA GLN A 222 -17.56 30.48 2.83
C GLN A 222 -18.84 30.42 1.98
N ILE A 223 -19.12 29.28 1.33
CA ILE A 223 -20.36 29.09 0.57
C ILE A 223 -21.58 29.14 1.47
N ILE A 224 -21.57 28.45 2.62
CA ILE A 224 -22.69 28.44 3.57
C ILE A 224 -22.91 29.82 4.15
N THR A 225 -21.85 30.52 4.55
CA THR A 225 -21.91 31.85 5.15
C THR A 225 -22.61 32.83 4.21
N ARG A 226 -22.26 32.78 2.91
CA ARG A 226 -22.92 33.59 1.87
C ARG A 226 -24.35 33.15 1.61
N SER A 227 -24.58 31.85 1.45
CA SER A 227 -25.88 31.28 1.08
C SER A 227 -26.95 31.50 2.14
N ASN A 228 -26.57 31.44 3.42
CA ASN A 228 -27.48 31.66 4.55
C ASN A 228 -27.50 33.12 5.02
N PHE A 229 -26.69 33.98 4.40
CA PHE A 229 -26.53 35.39 4.76
C PHE A 229 -26.25 35.56 6.27
N PHE A 230 -25.23 34.84 6.75
CA PHE A 230 -24.72 34.97 8.11
C PHE A 230 -24.08 36.35 8.28
N ILE A 231 -24.58 37.14 9.21
CA ILE A 231 -24.10 38.49 9.50
C ILE A 231 -22.95 38.37 10.49
N SER A 232 -21.76 38.84 10.13
CA SER A 232 -20.61 38.88 11.06
C SER A 232 -20.94 39.79 12.24
N ALA A 233 -20.56 39.40 13.46
CA ALA A 233 -20.75 40.23 14.65
C ALA A 233 -20.06 41.60 14.55
N LEU A 234 -19.07 41.74 13.66
CA LEU A 234 -18.38 42.99 13.39
C LEU A 234 -19.11 43.90 12.39
N ASN A 235 -20.23 43.45 11.81
CA ASN A 235 -20.98 44.12 10.73
C ASN A 235 -20.10 44.42 9.49
N THR A 236 -19.19 43.52 9.15
CA THR A 236 -18.27 43.70 8.02
C THR A 236 -18.85 43.30 6.67
N ASN A 237 -19.89 42.45 6.68
CA ASN A 237 -20.60 42.01 5.47
C ASN A 237 -22.00 42.59 5.30
N VAL A 238 -22.53 43.30 6.30
CA VAL A 238 -23.78 44.05 6.19
C VAL A 238 -23.68 45.42 6.84
N MET A 239 -24.43 46.38 6.31
CA MET A 239 -24.73 47.64 6.97
C MET A 239 -26.12 47.56 7.59
N VAL A 240 -26.25 48.00 8.83
CA VAL A 240 -27.54 48.11 9.52
C VAL A 240 -27.93 49.57 9.55
N GLU A 241 -29.02 49.95 8.89
CA GLU A 241 -29.57 51.31 8.87
C GLU A 241 -30.82 51.39 9.76
N ILE A 242 -30.84 52.35 10.70
CA ILE A 242 -32.04 52.67 11.48
C ILE A 242 -32.71 53.86 10.82
N MET A 243 -33.85 53.64 10.20
CA MET A 243 -34.63 54.70 9.58
C MET A 243 -35.74 55.15 10.54
N ASP A 244 -35.82 56.46 10.75
CA ASP A 244 -36.89 57.11 11.51
C ASP A 244 -37.88 57.76 10.55
N SER A 245 -39.09 57.21 10.49
CA SER A 245 -40.19 57.77 9.68
C SER A 245 -41.02 58.81 10.44
N GLY A 246 -40.67 59.12 11.71
CA GLY A 246 -41.41 59.99 12.61
C GLY A 246 -42.62 59.33 13.29
N VAL A 247 -42.99 58.11 12.89
CA VAL A 247 -44.10 57.32 13.47
C VAL A 247 -43.64 55.91 13.86
N GLU A 248 -42.76 55.31 13.06
CA GLU A 248 -42.15 54.01 13.32
C GLU A 248 -40.64 54.05 13.04
N HIS A 249 -39.90 53.30 13.85
CA HIS A 249 -38.48 53.03 13.63
C HIS A 249 -38.39 51.66 12.98
N TYR A 250 -37.79 51.58 11.79
CA TYR A 250 -37.50 50.31 11.15
C TYR A 250 -35.99 50.17 10.93
N VAL A 251 -35.54 48.93 11.00
CA VAL A 251 -34.14 48.56 10.79
C VAL A 251 -34.05 47.89 9.42
N GLU A 252 -33.28 48.48 8.51
CA GLU A 252 -32.95 47.87 7.23
C GLU A 252 -31.53 47.30 7.27
N ILE A 253 -31.36 46.09 6.74
CA ILE A 253 -30.06 45.44 6.64
C ILE A 253 -29.70 45.36 5.17
N PHE A 254 -28.62 46.03 4.79
CA PHE A 254 -28.08 46.00 3.44
C PHE A 254 -26.82 45.15 3.40
N PRO A 255 -26.65 44.26 2.41
CA PRO A 255 -25.36 43.65 2.15
C PRO A 255 -24.32 44.74 1.91
N THR A 256 -23.14 44.61 2.51
CA THR A 256 -22.06 45.52 2.17
C THR A 256 -21.60 45.24 0.74
N SER A 257 -21.68 46.26 -0.09
CA SER A 257 -21.26 46.27 -1.47
C SER A 257 -20.00 47.08 -1.68
N TYR A 258 -19.48 46.95 -2.89
CA TYR A 258 -18.28 47.59 -3.36
C TYR A 258 -18.66 48.44 -4.59
N ILE A 259 -18.23 49.70 -4.64
CA ILE A 259 -18.37 50.54 -5.83
C ILE A 259 -17.03 50.74 -6.53
N ASP A 260 -16.96 50.31 -7.79
CA ASP A 260 -15.88 50.69 -8.70
C ASP A 260 -16.04 52.13 -9.16
N GLN A 261 -15.12 52.99 -8.74
CA GLN A 261 -14.99 54.32 -9.31
C GLN A 261 -13.93 54.27 -10.42
N ASN A 262 -14.38 54.24 -11.67
CA ASN A 262 -13.48 54.39 -12.82
C ASN A 262 -12.68 55.70 -12.68
N ALA A 263 -11.47 55.77 -13.25
CA ALA A 263 -10.56 56.93 -13.20
C ALA A 263 -11.14 58.30 -13.63
N SER A 264 -12.36 58.32 -14.19
CA SER A 264 -13.14 59.51 -14.54
C SER A 264 -14.17 59.95 -13.49
N GLY A 265 -14.24 59.29 -12.32
CA GLY A 265 -15.17 59.61 -11.24
C GLY A 265 -16.63 59.23 -11.51
N ARG A 266 -16.91 58.43 -12.55
CA ARG A 266 -18.23 57.82 -12.78
C ARG A 266 -18.29 56.46 -12.07
N VAL A 267 -19.29 56.33 -11.21
CA VAL A 267 -19.68 55.07 -10.53
C VAL A 267 -19.96 54.01 -11.60
N GLY A 268 -19.16 52.95 -11.63
CA GLY A 268 -19.39 51.77 -12.45
C GLY A 268 -20.65 51.05 -11.99
N THR A 269 -21.48 50.58 -12.93
CA THR A 269 -22.81 49.97 -12.70
C THR A 269 -22.78 48.55 -12.13
N VAL A 270 -21.67 48.08 -11.56
CA VAL A 270 -21.57 46.73 -11.00
C VAL A 270 -21.09 46.83 -9.55
N GLY A 271 -22.05 47.02 -8.65
CA GLY A 271 -21.80 46.85 -7.23
C GLY A 271 -21.56 45.38 -6.92
N LEU A 272 -20.36 45.00 -6.48
CA LEU A 272 -20.10 43.63 -6.02
C LEU A 272 -20.40 43.57 -4.53
N SER A 273 -21.29 42.67 -4.12
CA SER A 273 -21.76 42.58 -2.74
C SER A 273 -21.22 41.34 -2.03
N CYS A 274 -21.02 41.44 -0.72
CA CYS A 274 -20.57 40.35 0.14
C CYS A 274 -21.49 39.11 0.10
N ASN A 275 -22.76 39.26 -0.30
CA ASN A 275 -23.66 38.12 -0.54
C ASN A 275 -23.36 37.36 -1.85
N LEU A 276 -22.67 37.98 -2.82
CA LEU A 276 -22.33 37.37 -4.11
C LEU A 276 -20.90 36.81 -4.11
N ARG A 277 -19.93 37.57 -3.60
CA ARG A 277 -18.51 37.18 -3.61
C ARG A 277 -17.75 37.84 -2.46
N SER A 278 -16.90 37.07 -1.77
CA SER A 278 -15.93 37.61 -0.83
C SER A 278 -14.90 38.47 -1.57
N LEU A 279 -14.81 39.74 -1.19
CA LEU A 279 -13.84 40.69 -1.69
C LEU A 279 -12.88 41.07 -0.57
N THR A 280 -11.63 41.33 -0.93
CA THR A 280 -10.60 41.74 0.02
C THR A 280 -9.85 42.97 -0.47
N VAL A 281 -9.50 43.85 0.45
CA VAL A 281 -8.76 45.09 0.21
C VAL A 281 -7.64 45.22 1.24
N PRO A 282 -6.49 45.84 0.91
CA PRO A 282 -5.40 46.03 1.88
C PRO A 282 -5.88 46.75 3.14
N ALA A 283 -5.47 46.26 4.31
CA ALA A 283 -5.84 46.84 5.59
C ALA A 283 -4.95 48.04 5.96
N GLY A 284 -5.53 48.99 6.68
CA GLY A 284 -4.82 50.16 7.19
C GLY A 284 -5.52 50.81 8.38
N PHE A 285 -4.92 51.86 8.91
CA PHE A 285 -5.51 52.69 9.97
C PHE A 285 -6.03 54.00 9.36
N TYR A 286 -7.32 54.28 9.52
CA TYR A 286 -7.98 55.43 8.91
C TYR A 286 -8.30 56.52 9.96
N LEU A 287 -8.08 57.78 9.61
CA LEU A 287 -8.16 58.92 10.56
C LEU A 287 -9.59 59.36 10.89
N LEU A 288 -10.59 58.93 10.15
CA LEU A 288 -11.98 59.29 10.37
C LEU A 288 -12.73 58.12 11.00
N PRO A 289 -13.01 58.13 12.32
CA PRO A 289 -14.17 57.42 12.79
C PRO A 289 -15.38 58.18 12.24
N TYR A 290 -16.12 57.56 11.32
CA TYR A 290 -17.13 58.20 10.46
C TYR A 290 -18.41 58.52 11.26
N TYR A 291 -18.29 59.37 12.29
CA TYR A 291 -19.31 59.60 13.32
C TYR A 291 -20.47 60.52 12.90
N GLU A 292 -20.44 61.17 11.74
CA GLU A 292 -21.56 62.02 11.30
C GLU A 292 -22.57 61.30 10.40
N SER A 293 -22.28 60.06 9.98
CA SER A 293 -23.20 59.26 9.16
C SER A 293 -22.85 57.78 9.25
N ALA A 294 -22.95 57.21 10.46
CA ALA A 294 -22.71 55.79 10.74
C ALA A 294 -23.64 54.81 9.98
N PHE A 295 -24.45 55.32 9.05
CA PHE A 295 -25.63 54.66 8.49
C PHE A 295 -25.81 54.88 6.97
N TYR A 296 -24.82 55.41 6.23
CA TYR A 296 -25.09 55.85 4.84
C TYR A 296 -24.19 55.29 3.73
N HIS A 297 -23.28 54.36 4.01
CA HIS A 297 -22.46 53.79 2.94
C HIS A 297 -22.50 52.27 2.94
N ASN A 298 -23.38 51.75 2.09
CA ASN A 298 -23.37 50.36 1.67
C ASN A 298 -22.12 50.01 0.86
N ASP A 299 -21.23 50.96 0.54
CA ASP A 299 -20.20 50.80 -0.47
C ASP A 299 -18.78 51.01 0.05
N TRP A 300 -17.94 49.99 -0.13
CA TRP A 300 -16.49 50.11 0.01
C TRP A 300 -15.91 50.93 -1.15
N PRO A 301 -15.17 52.01 -0.88
CA PRO A 301 -14.38 52.65 -1.92
C PRO A 301 -13.23 51.73 -2.36
N ILE A 302 -13.14 51.32 -3.63
CA ILE A 302 -11.85 50.77 -4.14
C ILE A 302 -10.88 51.91 -4.14
N TYR A 303 -9.86 51.73 -3.29
CA TYR A 303 -8.58 52.39 -3.38
C TYR A 303 -8.69 53.82 -3.93
N LEU A 304 -9.49 54.64 -3.25
CA LEU A 304 -9.41 56.07 -3.47
C LEU A 304 -7.98 56.40 -3.04
N GLY A 305 -7.12 56.78 -3.98
CA GLY A 305 -5.73 57.12 -3.69
C GLY A 305 -5.64 58.04 -2.45
N PRO A 306 -4.50 58.08 -1.74
CA PRO A 306 -4.33 58.68 -0.40
C PRO A 306 -4.85 60.12 -0.25
N SER A 307 -5.11 60.80 -1.36
CA SER A 307 -5.77 62.10 -1.48
C SER A 307 -7.28 62.14 -1.16
N ARG A 308 -8.02 61.01 -1.06
CA ARG A 308 -9.49 61.01 -0.83
C ARG A 308 -9.93 60.25 0.43
N LEU A 309 -9.13 59.29 0.91
CA LEU A 309 -9.27 58.67 2.22
C LEU A 309 -8.01 59.02 3.02
N ASN A 310 -8.17 59.65 4.18
CA ASN A 310 -7.05 60.00 5.06
C ASN A 310 -6.54 58.72 5.76
N ILE A 311 -5.64 58.00 5.07
CA ILE A 311 -4.95 56.81 5.59
C ILE A 311 -3.75 57.30 6.42
N SER A 312 -3.70 56.90 7.69
CA SER A 312 -2.59 57.24 8.58
C SER A 312 -1.41 56.28 8.43
N ALA A 313 -1.67 54.98 8.33
CA ALA A 313 -0.65 53.95 8.09
C ALA A 313 -1.29 52.69 7.46
N MET A 314 -0.54 52.01 6.59
CA MET A 314 -0.94 50.70 6.05
C MET A 314 -0.43 49.58 6.95
N VAL A 315 -1.17 48.48 7.03
CA VAL A 315 -0.74 47.26 7.74
C VAL A 315 -0.30 46.23 6.71
N ASN A 316 0.99 46.21 6.41
CA ASN A 316 1.53 45.37 5.33
C ASN A 316 1.20 43.89 5.54
N GLY A 317 0.74 43.24 4.48
CA GLY A 317 0.42 41.81 4.50
C GLY A 317 -0.87 41.44 5.23
N PHE A 318 -1.71 42.41 5.60
CA PHE A 318 -3.05 42.20 6.12
C PHE A 318 -4.11 42.80 5.18
N PHE A 319 -5.27 42.16 5.14
CA PHE A 319 -6.42 42.60 4.34
C PHE A 319 -7.65 42.76 5.23
N GLY A 320 -8.62 43.56 4.76
CA GLY A 320 -9.99 43.60 5.24
C GLY A 320 -10.92 43.00 4.18
N GLY A 321 -12.06 42.45 4.61
CA GLY A 321 -12.97 41.69 3.78
C GLY A 321 -14.32 41.46 4.45
N CYS A 322 -15.19 40.68 3.80
CA CYS A 322 -16.58 40.51 4.22
C CYS A 322 -16.69 39.86 5.61
N THR A 323 -15.80 38.93 5.93
CA THR A 323 -15.65 38.34 7.27
C THR A 323 -14.19 38.42 7.70
N ALA A 324 -13.92 38.26 9.00
CA ALA A 324 -12.54 38.15 9.49
C ALA A 324 -11.80 36.96 8.85
N LEU A 325 -12.52 35.88 8.53
CA LEU A 325 -11.96 34.72 7.81
C LEU A 325 -11.57 35.09 6.37
N ASP A 326 -12.48 35.72 5.62
CA ASP A 326 -12.19 36.18 4.24
C ASP A 326 -11.01 37.17 4.21
N SER A 327 -10.85 37.96 5.28
CA SER A 327 -9.76 38.92 5.45
C SER A 327 -8.42 38.22 5.73
N LEU A 328 -8.43 37.20 6.58
CA LEU A 328 -7.22 36.50 7.02
C LEU A 328 -6.63 35.62 5.94
N LEU A 329 -7.44 34.85 5.20
CA LEU A 329 -6.97 33.86 4.24
C LEU A 329 -5.95 34.40 3.21
N PRO A 330 -6.20 35.55 2.53
CA PRO A 330 -5.21 36.12 1.61
C PRO A 330 -4.09 36.92 2.29
N SER A 331 -4.14 37.09 3.61
CA SER A 331 -3.10 37.82 4.36
C SER A 331 -1.79 37.04 4.37
N THR A 332 -0.68 37.72 4.11
CA THR A 332 0.70 37.17 4.14
C THR A 332 1.36 37.34 5.50
N LEU A 333 0.73 38.10 6.41
CA LEU A 333 1.23 38.39 7.76
C LEU A 333 2.58 39.14 7.78
N ASP A 334 2.95 39.83 6.70
CA ASP A 334 4.24 40.51 6.56
C ASP A 334 4.58 41.46 7.72
N CYS A 335 3.57 42.18 8.24
CA CYS A 335 3.73 43.09 9.38
C CYS A 335 4.31 42.39 10.63
N LEU A 336 4.05 41.09 10.81
CA LEU A 336 4.54 40.32 11.97
C LEU A 336 6.06 40.12 11.98
N TYR A 337 6.71 40.35 10.83
CA TYR A 337 8.15 40.26 10.64
C TYR A 337 8.84 41.63 10.57
N ASP A 338 8.09 42.73 10.74
CA ASP A 338 8.62 44.10 10.70
C ASP A 338 8.32 44.81 12.01
N ILE A 339 9.38 45.05 12.80
CA ILE A 339 9.26 45.68 14.11
C ILE A 339 8.65 47.09 14.03
N ASN A 340 8.92 47.85 12.96
CA ASN A 340 8.35 49.19 12.80
C ASN A 340 6.84 49.09 12.53
N CYS A 341 6.40 48.04 11.83
CA CYS A 341 4.98 47.81 11.59
C CYS A 341 4.25 47.44 12.89
N LEU A 342 4.85 46.59 13.72
CA LEU A 342 4.29 46.21 15.03
C LEU A 342 4.27 47.39 16.01
N GLU A 343 5.31 48.22 16.06
CA GLU A 343 5.37 49.40 16.93
C GLU A 343 4.21 50.36 16.66
N ASN A 344 3.79 50.52 15.40
CA ASN A 344 2.63 51.34 15.04
C ASN A 344 1.33 50.84 15.69
N PHE A 345 1.21 49.55 16.05
CA PHE A 345 -0.02 49.05 16.68
C PHE A 345 -0.28 49.69 18.04
N ALA A 346 0.76 50.10 18.77
CA ALA A 346 0.61 50.75 20.07
C ALA A 346 -0.15 52.08 20.00
N ASP A 347 -0.09 52.78 18.86
CA ASP A 347 -0.80 54.04 18.64
C ASP A 347 -2.31 53.85 18.43
N TYR A 348 -2.72 52.66 17.98
CA TYR A 348 -4.11 52.36 17.59
C TYR A 348 -4.83 51.38 18.51
N PHE A 349 -4.08 50.61 19.32
CA PHE A 349 -4.61 49.65 20.28
C PHE A 349 -4.17 50.03 21.70
N PRO A 350 -5.00 50.75 22.47
CA PRO A 350 -4.61 51.28 23.79
C PRO A 350 -4.32 50.19 24.84
N ASN A 351 -4.81 48.97 24.61
CA ASN A 351 -4.57 47.82 25.48
C ASN A 351 -3.25 47.09 25.15
N LEU A 352 -2.53 47.50 24.10
CA LEU A 352 -1.28 46.89 23.68
C LEU A 352 -0.11 47.42 24.52
N ASN A 353 0.36 46.59 25.46
CA ASN A 353 1.45 46.95 26.35
C ASN A 353 2.83 46.81 25.69
N GLN A 354 3.76 47.70 26.05
CA GLN A 354 5.14 47.69 25.54
C GLN A 354 5.92 46.40 25.87
N THR A 355 5.56 45.70 26.95
CA THR A 355 6.10 44.38 27.30
C THR A 355 5.67 43.27 26.33
N THR A 356 4.44 43.37 25.81
CA THR A 356 3.88 42.42 24.84
C THR A 356 4.59 42.63 23.49
N LEU A 357 4.81 43.88 23.07
CA LEU A 357 5.66 44.24 21.92
C LEU A 357 7.11 43.76 22.05
N ASN A 358 7.76 43.88 23.21
CA ASN A 358 9.14 43.40 23.34
C ASN A 358 9.26 41.87 23.20
N ARG A 359 8.20 41.12 23.50
CA ARG A 359 8.12 39.65 23.31
C ARG A 359 7.82 39.23 21.86
N THR A 360 7.41 40.14 20.97
CA THR A 360 7.17 39.82 19.54
C THR A 360 8.46 39.69 18.72
N THR A 361 9.62 40.04 19.29
CA THR A 361 10.94 39.97 18.65
C THR A 361 11.33 38.57 18.15
N THR A 362 10.66 37.51 18.59
CA THR A 362 10.95 36.12 18.21
C THR A 362 10.65 35.77 16.75
N LEU A 363 9.76 36.49 16.04
CA LEU A 363 9.44 36.18 14.64
C LEU A 363 10.35 36.90 13.63
N SER A 364 10.92 38.04 14.03
CA SER A 364 11.89 38.78 13.21
C SER A 364 13.20 38.02 12.93
N SER A 365 13.48 36.95 13.68
CA SER A 365 14.65 36.08 13.48
C SER A 365 14.41 34.92 12.51
N PHE A 366 13.16 34.70 12.07
CA PHE A 366 12.82 33.67 11.09
C PHE A 366 12.74 34.27 9.69
N ASP A 367 13.06 33.46 8.67
CA ASP A 367 12.95 33.90 7.28
C ASP A 367 11.49 34.24 6.94
N ARG A 368 11.30 35.39 6.30
CA ARG A 368 9.98 35.87 5.87
C ARG A 368 9.41 34.92 4.81
N SER A 369 8.23 34.37 5.08
CA SER A 369 7.41 33.70 4.07
C SER A 369 6.56 34.75 3.34
N TYR A 370 6.53 34.70 2.00
CA TYR A 370 5.64 35.53 1.17
C TYR A 370 4.35 34.78 0.80
N MET A 371 4.11 33.63 1.41
CA MET A 371 2.90 32.83 1.21
C MET A 371 1.73 33.42 2.02
N SER A 372 0.51 33.27 1.50
CA SER A 372 -0.69 33.65 2.23
C SER A 372 -1.01 32.67 3.37
N VAL A 373 -1.88 33.06 4.29
CA VAL A 373 -2.41 32.15 5.33
C VAL A 373 -3.10 30.96 4.68
N GLU A 374 -3.83 31.14 3.59
CA GLU A 374 -4.45 30.07 2.82
C GLU A 374 -3.39 29.09 2.27
N ASP A 375 -2.28 29.59 1.74
CA ASP A 375 -1.19 28.75 1.25
C ASP A 375 -0.49 27.98 2.40
N HIS A 376 -0.34 28.60 3.57
CA HIS A 376 0.15 27.91 4.77
C HIS A 376 -0.84 26.85 5.26
N LEU A 377 -2.14 27.14 5.22
CA LEU A 377 -3.22 26.21 5.56
C LEU A 377 -3.26 25.01 4.60
N ALA A 378 -2.99 25.23 3.30
CA ALA A 378 -2.82 24.19 2.29
C ALA A 378 -1.59 23.28 2.55
N LYS A 379 -0.77 23.61 3.57
CA LYS A 379 0.30 22.77 4.11
C LYS A 379 0.12 22.43 5.60
N LEU A 380 -1.08 22.63 6.16
CA LEU A 380 -1.38 22.46 7.59
C LEU A 380 -0.45 23.26 8.51
N PHE A 381 0.01 24.42 8.06
CA PHE A 381 1.06 25.21 8.72
C PHE A 381 2.33 24.39 9.03
N THR A 382 2.66 23.39 8.22
CA THR A 382 3.90 22.61 8.37
C THR A 382 5.00 23.16 7.47
N GLU A 383 6.21 23.29 8.02
CA GLU A 383 7.42 23.70 7.30
C GLU A 383 8.23 22.49 6.85
N GLN A 384 8.36 21.49 7.74
CA GLN A 384 9.03 20.24 7.44
C GLN A 384 8.21 19.08 7.98
N TRP A 385 8.10 18.05 7.17
CA TRP A 385 7.55 16.75 7.52
C TRP A 385 8.53 15.69 7.03
N ILE A 386 9.33 15.15 7.95
CA ILE A 386 10.41 14.22 7.65
C ILE A 386 9.99 12.83 8.14
N THR A 387 9.90 11.87 7.23
CA THR A 387 9.65 10.46 7.54
C THR A 387 10.94 9.67 7.35
N ILE A 388 11.41 9.02 8.41
CA ILE A 388 12.64 8.24 8.41
C ILE A 388 12.28 6.77 8.62
N VAL A 389 12.73 5.91 7.70
CA VAL A 389 12.55 4.46 7.78
C VAL A 389 13.82 3.83 8.35
N ASN A 390 13.66 2.97 9.36
CA ASN A 390 14.74 2.16 9.91
C ASN A 390 14.62 0.71 9.45
N TYR A 391 15.30 0.38 8.36
CA TYR A 391 15.27 -0.97 7.79
C TYR A 391 15.74 -2.04 8.78
N SER A 392 16.72 -1.73 9.63
CA SER A 392 17.23 -2.69 10.62
C SER A 392 16.17 -3.05 11.67
N LYS A 393 15.35 -2.08 12.10
CA LYS A 393 14.22 -2.35 12.99
C LYS A 393 13.15 -3.19 12.29
N TYR A 394 12.77 -2.83 11.06
CA TYR A 394 11.84 -3.63 10.27
C TYR A 394 12.32 -5.08 10.10
N PHE A 395 13.60 -5.26 9.75
CA PHE A 395 14.20 -6.59 9.57
C PHE A 395 14.08 -7.44 10.84
N ASN A 396 14.34 -6.83 12.00
CA ASN A 396 14.24 -7.49 13.30
C ASN A 396 12.78 -7.82 13.67
N GLU A 397 11.82 -6.95 13.34
CA GLU A 397 10.39 -7.18 13.59
C GLU A 397 9.80 -8.26 12.66
N CYS A 398 10.15 -8.25 11.37
CA CYS A 398 9.83 -9.34 10.43
C CYS A 398 10.43 -10.67 10.92
N ALA A 399 11.61 -10.64 11.55
CA ALA A 399 12.31 -11.79 12.13
C ALA A 399 12.36 -13.00 11.17
N PRO A 400 13.04 -12.89 10.02
CA PRO A 400 13.11 -13.98 9.05
C PRO A 400 13.77 -15.22 9.67
N THR A 401 13.07 -16.36 9.67
CA THR A 401 13.53 -17.58 10.35
C THR A 401 14.59 -18.34 9.56
N LEU A 402 14.36 -18.51 8.26
CA LEU A 402 15.28 -19.07 7.29
C LEU A 402 14.92 -18.54 5.90
N CYS A 403 15.90 -18.37 5.01
CA CYS A 403 15.62 -18.12 3.60
C CYS A 403 15.83 -19.40 2.79
N THR A 404 15.06 -19.54 1.73
CA THR A 404 15.21 -20.62 0.75
C THR A 404 15.40 -20.04 -0.64
N TYR A 405 16.32 -20.62 -1.41
CA TYR A 405 16.44 -20.35 -2.83
C TYR A 405 16.73 -21.64 -3.59
N THR A 406 16.37 -21.68 -4.87
CA THR A 406 16.63 -22.84 -5.72
C THR A 406 17.78 -22.55 -6.66
N LYS A 407 18.70 -23.52 -6.78
CA LYS A 407 19.80 -23.50 -7.75
C LYS A 407 19.80 -24.79 -8.56
N THR A 408 20.05 -24.67 -9.85
CA THR A 408 20.27 -25.80 -10.76
C THR A 408 21.76 -26.13 -10.81
N GLU A 409 22.13 -27.34 -10.38
CA GLU A 409 23.51 -27.84 -10.49
C GLU A 409 23.57 -29.22 -11.15
N TYR A 410 24.69 -29.48 -11.83
CA TYR A 410 25.02 -30.78 -12.40
C TYR A 410 25.53 -31.71 -11.30
N MET A 411 25.26 -33.01 -11.44
CA MET A 411 25.62 -34.02 -10.43
C MET A 411 27.13 -34.04 -10.14
N ASN A 412 27.47 -34.14 -8.85
CA ASN A 412 28.85 -34.31 -8.42
C ASN A 412 29.40 -35.67 -8.87
N LEU A 413 30.61 -35.67 -9.45
CA LEU A 413 31.29 -36.87 -9.96
C LEU A 413 31.32 -38.01 -8.91
N SER A 414 31.52 -37.66 -7.64
CA SER A 414 31.54 -38.62 -6.52
C SER A 414 30.22 -39.37 -6.35
N TYR A 415 29.08 -38.68 -6.49
CA TYR A 415 27.76 -39.29 -6.37
C TYR A 415 27.49 -40.21 -7.57
N THR A 416 27.83 -39.76 -8.79
CA THR A 416 27.72 -40.57 -10.01
C THR A 416 28.56 -41.85 -9.93
N ILE A 417 29.78 -41.77 -9.39
CA ILE A 417 30.65 -42.93 -9.17
C ILE A 417 30.05 -43.87 -8.13
N THR A 418 29.53 -43.34 -7.02
CA THR A 418 28.92 -44.14 -5.94
C THR A 418 27.67 -44.87 -6.43
N LEU A 419 26.84 -44.20 -7.23
CA LEU A 419 25.68 -44.79 -7.89
C LEU A 419 26.09 -45.94 -8.82
N LEU A 420 27.12 -45.75 -9.67
CA LEU A 420 27.60 -46.79 -10.56
C LEU A 420 28.22 -47.99 -9.81
N LEU A 421 28.94 -47.75 -8.73
CA LEU A 421 29.49 -48.80 -7.85
C LEU A 421 28.37 -49.60 -7.17
N SER A 422 27.31 -48.95 -6.72
CA SER A 422 26.16 -49.64 -6.12
C SER A 422 25.38 -50.51 -7.13
N LEU A 423 25.36 -50.12 -8.41
CA LEU A 423 24.67 -50.85 -9.48
C LEU A 423 25.52 -51.97 -10.09
N TYR A 424 26.85 -51.93 -9.91
CA TYR A 424 27.81 -52.87 -10.51
C TYR A 424 27.46 -54.34 -10.21
N GLY A 425 27.11 -54.65 -8.95
CA GLY A 425 26.81 -56.02 -8.52
C GLY A 425 25.59 -56.63 -9.21
N GLY A 426 24.46 -55.91 -9.21
CA GLY A 426 23.23 -56.37 -9.85
C GLY A 426 23.33 -56.43 -11.38
N LEU A 427 23.97 -55.43 -11.97
CA LEU A 427 24.17 -55.33 -13.41
C LEU A 427 25.04 -56.48 -13.96
N THR A 428 26.10 -56.84 -13.23
CA THR A 428 27.00 -57.95 -13.58
C THR A 428 26.25 -59.29 -13.64
N ILE A 429 25.41 -59.57 -12.64
CA ILE A 429 24.66 -60.82 -12.55
C ILE A 429 23.59 -60.89 -13.66
N MET A 430 22.85 -59.80 -13.87
CA MET A 430 21.80 -59.74 -14.90
C MET A 430 22.35 -59.90 -16.31
N LEU A 431 23.42 -59.19 -16.66
CA LEU A 431 24.02 -59.27 -17.99
C LEU A 431 24.62 -60.65 -18.27
N ARG A 432 25.14 -61.36 -17.25
CA ARG A 432 25.59 -62.76 -17.40
C ARG A 432 24.43 -63.68 -17.77
N ILE A 433 23.28 -63.53 -17.11
CA ILE A 433 22.07 -64.32 -17.41
C ILE A 433 21.57 -64.01 -18.82
N ILE A 434 21.46 -62.72 -19.18
CA ILE A 434 20.99 -62.28 -20.49
C ILE A 434 21.94 -62.73 -21.61
N ALA A 435 23.26 -62.61 -21.44
CA ALA A 435 24.23 -63.02 -22.45
C ALA A 435 24.17 -64.53 -22.73
N VAL A 436 24.08 -65.35 -21.67
CA VAL A 436 23.92 -66.81 -21.81
C VAL A 436 22.58 -67.16 -22.44
N PHE A 437 21.51 -66.45 -22.08
CA PHE A 437 20.17 -66.64 -22.65
C PHE A 437 20.14 -66.28 -24.14
N LEU A 438 20.62 -65.09 -24.52
CA LEU A 438 20.65 -64.60 -25.90
C LEU A 438 21.46 -65.53 -26.81
N ILE A 439 22.54 -66.13 -26.31
CA ILE A 439 23.34 -67.08 -27.08
C ILE A 439 22.68 -68.44 -27.18
N LYS A 440 22.04 -68.94 -26.11
CA LYS A 440 21.23 -70.16 -26.17
C LYS A 440 20.03 -69.98 -27.10
N VAL A 441 19.46 -68.78 -27.17
CA VAL A 441 18.36 -68.44 -28.07
C VAL A 441 18.87 -68.26 -29.51
N SER A 442 19.98 -67.57 -29.73
CA SER A 442 20.56 -67.37 -31.06
C SER A 442 21.09 -68.68 -31.66
N SER A 443 21.70 -69.56 -30.86
CA SER A 443 22.10 -70.90 -31.29
C SER A 443 20.89 -71.78 -31.58
N LYS A 444 19.82 -71.69 -30.76
CA LYS A 444 18.54 -72.33 -31.06
C LYS A 444 17.85 -71.75 -32.29
N ILE A 445 17.92 -70.46 -32.58
CA ILE A 445 17.33 -69.83 -33.77
C ILE A 445 18.13 -70.23 -35.02
N LYS A 446 19.47 -70.27 -34.92
CA LYS A 446 20.36 -70.78 -35.98
C LYS A 446 20.10 -72.27 -36.29
N HIS A 447 19.79 -73.08 -35.27
CA HIS A 447 19.34 -74.46 -35.43
C HIS A 447 17.85 -74.61 -35.82
N ARG A 448 16.97 -73.68 -35.45
CA ARG A 448 15.51 -73.71 -35.70
C ARG A 448 15.07 -73.07 -37.01
N LEU A 449 15.94 -72.37 -37.74
CA LEU A 449 15.74 -72.12 -39.16
C LEU A 449 15.65 -73.41 -40.00
N ILE A 450 15.86 -74.60 -39.39
CA ILE A 450 15.71 -75.93 -40.01
C ILE A 450 14.60 -76.81 -39.37
N ARG A 451 13.97 -76.47 -38.23
CA ARG A 451 12.79 -77.26 -37.75
C ARG A 451 11.92 -76.55 -36.70
N THR A 452 10.61 -76.72 -36.87
CA THR A 452 9.51 -75.94 -36.30
C THR A 452 8.99 -76.36 -34.91
N HIS A 453 8.35 -75.37 -34.25
CA HIS A 453 7.43 -75.36 -33.10
C HIS A 453 7.90 -75.62 -31.64
N PHE A 454 7.40 -74.79 -30.72
CA PHE A 454 7.74 -74.74 -29.29
C PHE A 454 6.47 -74.76 -28.43
N HIS A 455 6.38 -75.69 -27.47
CA HIS A 455 5.28 -75.83 -26.50
C HIS A 455 5.66 -75.33 -25.09
N LYS A 456 4.71 -74.67 -24.41
CA LYS A 456 4.80 -74.08 -23.06
C LYS A 456 5.19 -75.06 -21.94
N GLU A 457 4.90 -76.36 -22.06
CA GLU A 457 5.12 -77.32 -20.95
C GLU A 457 6.59 -77.63 -20.67
N LYS A 458 7.47 -77.47 -21.67
CA LYS A 458 8.91 -77.72 -21.50
C LYS A 458 9.61 -76.70 -20.60
N PHE A 459 9.03 -75.52 -20.40
CA PHE A 459 9.64 -74.45 -19.62
C PHE A 459 9.57 -74.72 -18.11
N ILE A 460 8.45 -75.26 -17.63
CA ILE A 460 8.27 -75.59 -16.20
C ILE A 460 9.16 -76.78 -15.81
N GLN A 461 9.27 -77.79 -16.68
CA GLN A 461 10.20 -78.90 -16.46
C GLN A 461 11.67 -78.46 -16.53
N TRP A 462 11.99 -77.52 -17.42
CA TRP A 462 13.33 -76.93 -17.50
C TRP A 462 13.71 -76.15 -16.24
N ILE A 463 12.77 -75.40 -15.64
CA ILE A 463 13.00 -74.69 -14.36
C ILE A 463 13.25 -75.67 -13.21
N LYS A 464 12.48 -76.76 -13.13
CA LYS A 464 12.65 -77.78 -12.07
C LYS A 464 13.98 -78.54 -12.16
N GLN A 465 14.66 -78.49 -13.31
CA GLN A 465 15.96 -79.12 -13.54
C GLN A 465 17.14 -78.12 -13.45
N LEU A 466 16.88 -76.83 -13.17
CA LEU A 466 17.93 -75.83 -13.01
C LEU A 466 18.77 -76.14 -11.77
N ASN A 467 20.03 -76.44 -12.01
CA ASN A 467 21.08 -76.51 -11.00
C ASN A 467 22.16 -75.51 -11.41
N LEU A 468 22.41 -74.49 -10.59
CA LEU A 468 23.46 -73.50 -10.80
C LEU A 468 24.84 -74.05 -10.39
N PHE A 469 24.88 -75.16 -9.65
CA PHE A 469 26.11 -75.84 -9.25
C PHE A 469 26.60 -76.78 -10.36
N LYS A 470 27.90 -76.75 -10.65
CA LYS A 470 28.56 -77.59 -11.68
C LYS A 470 28.34 -79.07 -11.39
N SER A 471 28.13 -79.91 -12.41
CA SER A 471 28.03 -81.38 -12.27
C SER A 471 29.40 -82.00 -11.94
N ASN A 472 29.46 -82.98 -11.05
CA ASN A 472 30.69 -83.74 -10.72
C ASN A 472 30.30 -85.22 -10.55
N ASP A 473 31.07 -86.16 -11.08
CA ASP A 473 30.66 -87.57 -11.28
C ASP A 473 30.72 -88.48 -10.04
N LYS A 474 31.01 -87.92 -8.85
CA LYS A 474 30.85 -88.64 -7.58
C LYS A 474 29.85 -87.90 -6.70
N ARG A 475 28.56 -88.19 -6.88
CA ARG A 475 27.49 -87.60 -6.05
C ARG A 475 26.44 -88.62 -5.66
N THR A 476 26.07 -88.57 -4.39
CA THR A 476 24.92 -89.27 -3.85
C THR A 476 23.64 -88.55 -4.28
N ALA A 477 22.53 -89.28 -4.45
CA ALA A 477 21.24 -88.70 -4.86
C ALA A 477 20.80 -87.52 -3.97
N ASN A 478 21.18 -87.57 -2.69
CA ASN A 478 20.90 -86.53 -1.69
C ASN A 478 21.61 -85.19 -1.99
N ASP A 479 22.85 -85.23 -2.53
CA ASP A 479 23.64 -84.04 -2.84
C ASP A 479 23.06 -83.29 -4.05
N LEU A 480 22.53 -84.03 -5.02
CA LEU A 480 21.85 -83.49 -6.20
C LEU A 480 20.52 -82.81 -5.84
N GLU A 481 19.79 -83.37 -4.89
CA GLU A 481 18.55 -82.77 -4.38
C GLU A 481 18.86 -81.48 -3.59
N GLN A 482 19.87 -81.51 -2.72
CA GLN A 482 20.30 -80.36 -1.93
C GLN A 482 20.81 -79.19 -2.81
N GLN A 483 21.53 -79.46 -3.89
CA GLN A 483 22.00 -78.45 -4.83
C GLN A 483 20.87 -77.82 -5.66
N ARG A 484 19.88 -78.61 -6.09
CA ARG A 484 18.69 -78.10 -6.78
C ARG A 484 17.85 -77.22 -5.86
N ILE A 485 17.66 -77.63 -4.62
CA ILE A 485 16.98 -76.83 -3.59
C ILE A 485 17.75 -75.54 -3.34
N THR A 486 19.07 -75.59 -3.17
CA THR A 486 19.91 -74.40 -2.94
C THR A 486 19.90 -73.45 -4.14
N THR A 487 19.89 -73.97 -5.36
CA THR A 487 19.74 -73.19 -6.60
C THR A 487 18.38 -72.49 -6.66
N LEU A 488 17.31 -73.19 -6.31
CA LEU A 488 15.96 -72.64 -6.27
C LEU A 488 15.85 -71.55 -5.19
N LEU A 489 16.40 -71.80 -4.00
CA LEU A 489 16.45 -70.84 -2.90
C LEU A 489 17.25 -69.60 -3.28
N TYR A 490 18.41 -69.77 -3.92
CA TYR A 490 19.22 -68.66 -4.42
C TYR A 490 18.48 -67.84 -5.47
N LEU A 491 17.81 -68.48 -6.43
CA LEU A 491 17.02 -67.78 -7.45
C LEU A 491 15.83 -67.04 -6.85
N ILE A 492 15.16 -67.62 -5.85
CA ILE A 492 14.07 -66.97 -5.12
C ILE A 492 14.59 -65.78 -4.31
N LEU A 493 15.72 -65.92 -3.61
CA LEU A 493 16.33 -64.84 -2.86
C LEU A 493 16.82 -63.72 -3.78
N LEU A 494 17.39 -64.07 -4.92
CA LEU A 494 17.85 -63.10 -5.92
C LEU A 494 16.67 -62.34 -6.53
N THR A 495 15.62 -63.03 -6.98
CA THR A 495 14.42 -62.37 -7.52
C THR A 495 13.70 -61.54 -6.47
N SER A 496 13.66 -62.01 -5.21
CA SER A 496 13.16 -61.25 -4.08
C SER A 496 13.99 -59.99 -3.83
N MET A 497 15.32 -60.07 -3.84
CA MET A 497 16.20 -58.91 -3.67
C MET A 497 16.07 -57.91 -4.82
N ILE A 498 15.96 -58.38 -6.06
CA ILE A 498 15.73 -57.51 -7.22
C ILE A 498 14.35 -56.86 -7.11
N PHE A 499 13.33 -57.59 -6.68
CA PHE A 499 12.00 -57.05 -6.44
C PHE A 499 12.04 -55.97 -5.34
N ILE A 500 12.70 -56.25 -4.22
CA ILE A 500 12.90 -55.28 -3.12
C ILE A 500 13.65 -54.05 -3.61
N LEU A 501 14.72 -54.22 -4.40
CA LEU A 501 15.51 -53.12 -4.96
C LEU A 501 14.68 -52.27 -5.94
N ILE A 502 13.93 -52.91 -6.84
CA ILE A 502 13.01 -52.23 -7.78
C ILE A 502 11.98 -51.44 -6.99
N VAL A 503 11.34 -52.06 -6.00
CA VAL A 503 10.36 -51.44 -5.13
C VAL A 503 10.96 -50.24 -4.38
N PHE A 504 12.16 -50.39 -3.80
CA PHE A 504 12.87 -49.31 -3.11
C PHE A 504 13.25 -48.16 -4.05
N THR A 505 13.77 -48.44 -5.24
CA THR A 505 14.06 -47.41 -6.26
C THR A 505 12.81 -46.76 -6.82
N SER A 506 11.68 -47.48 -6.90
CA SER A 506 10.38 -46.92 -7.29
C SER A 506 9.75 -46.05 -6.20
N PHE A 507 10.16 -46.21 -4.93
CA PHE A 507 9.71 -45.38 -3.81
C PHE A 507 10.61 -44.17 -3.53
N HIS A 508 11.70 -43.96 -4.29
CA HIS A 508 12.48 -42.73 -4.16
C HIS A 508 11.67 -41.55 -4.73
N THR A 509 11.17 -40.71 -3.85
CA THR A 509 10.43 -39.51 -4.23
C THR A 509 11.41 -38.35 -4.38
N ASP A 510 11.67 -37.94 -5.63
CA ASP A 510 12.38 -36.71 -5.93
C ASP A 510 11.37 -35.54 -5.89
N THR A 511 11.67 -34.48 -5.15
CA THR A 511 10.91 -33.23 -5.21
C THR A 511 11.23 -32.53 -6.52
N THR A 512 10.25 -32.49 -7.43
CA THR A 512 10.39 -31.79 -8.70
C THR A 512 9.61 -30.48 -8.65
N THR A 513 10.27 -29.38 -9.04
CA THR A 513 9.59 -28.10 -9.18
C THR A 513 8.90 -28.08 -10.54
N ILE A 514 7.57 -28.17 -10.53
CA ILE A 514 6.75 -28.09 -11.74
C ILE A 514 6.40 -26.62 -11.96
N MET A 515 6.89 -26.05 -13.06
CA MET A 515 6.58 -24.69 -13.46
C MET A 515 5.28 -24.68 -14.26
N ILE A 516 4.25 -24.01 -13.73
CA ILE A 516 2.98 -23.79 -14.43
C ILE A 516 2.98 -22.34 -14.92
N PRO A 517 3.22 -22.08 -16.21
CA PRO A 517 3.20 -20.72 -16.73
C PRO A 517 1.76 -20.19 -16.78
N ASN A 518 1.55 -18.98 -16.25
CA ASN A 518 0.26 -18.27 -16.25
C ASN A 518 -0.92 -19.13 -15.73
N PRO A 519 -0.87 -19.59 -14.46
CA PRO A 519 -1.91 -20.44 -13.89
C PRO A 519 -3.27 -19.71 -13.87
N SER A 520 -4.35 -20.45 -14.16
CA SER A 520 -5.71 -19.95 -13.95
C SER A 520 -6.07 -19.94 -12.45
N LEU A 521 -7.14 -19.21 -12.08
CA LEU A 521 -7.64 -19.23 -10.70
C LEU A 521 -8.01 -20.65 -10.24
N SER A 522 -8.57 -21.48 -11.14
CA SER A 522 -8.86 -22.89 -10.85
C SER A 522 -7.59 -23.71 -10.62
N ASP A 523 -6.52 -23.47 -11.39
CA ASP A 523 -5.25 -24.17 -11.21
C ASP A 523 -4.63 -23.79 -9.86
N TYR A 524 -4.64 -22.51 -9.53
CA TYR A 524 -4.18 -22.02 -8.23
C TYR A 524 -4.96 -22.69 -7.08
N LYS A 525 -6.29 -22.67 -7.11
CA LYS A 525 -7.12 -23.30 -6.05
C LYS A 525 -6.87 -24.80 -5.93
N TYR A 526 -6.71 -25.49 -7.06
CA TYR A 526 -6.40 -26.91 -7.07
C TYR A 526 -5.04 -27.19 -6.41
N HIS A 527 -3.99 -26.48 -6.82
CA HIS A 527 -2.65 -26.69 -6.28
C HIS A 527 -2.48 -26.16 -4.86
N GLN A 528 -3.19 -25.11 -4.47
CA GLN A 528 -3.19 -24.60 -3.09
C GLN A 528 -3.76 -25.64 -2.13
N ASN A 529 -4.82 -26.35 -2.52
CA ASN A 529 -5.39 -27.43 -1.71
C ASN A 529 -4.47 -28.66 -1.61
N LEU A 530 -3.70 -28.96 -2.67
CA LEU A 530 -2.87 -30.16 -2.74
C LEU A 530 -1.45 -29.94 -2.17
N HIS A 531 -0.94 -28.73 -2.28
CA HIS A 531 0.47 -28.38 -2.06
C HIS A 531 0.67 -27.04 -1.32
N GLY A 532 -0.31 -26.59 -0.54
CA GLY A 532 -0.31 -25.25 0.09
C GLY A 532 0.99 -24.84 0.79
N ASP A 533 1.68 -25.77 1.45
CA ASP A 533 2.92 -25.50 2.18
C ASP A 533 4.13 -25.23 1.27
N THR A 534 4.07 -25.63 0.01
CA THR A 534 5.18 -25.59 -0.95
C THR A 534 4.87 -24.81 -2.23
N LEU A 535 3.61 -24.43 -2.43
CA LEU A 535 3.17 -23.66 -3.59
C LEU A 535 3.69 -22.23 -3.50
N LYS A 536 4.44 -21.81 -4.52
CA LYS A 536 4.86 -20.42 -4.72
C LYS A 536 4.28 -19.92 -6.03
N CYS A 537 3.42 -18.90 -5.95
CA CYS A 537 2.82 -18.24 -7.10
C CYS A 537 3.25 -16.78 -7.12
N ALA A 538 4.42 -16.51 -7.69
CA ALA A 538 4.94 -15.15 -7.79
C ALA A 538 4.03 -14.28 -8.67
N CYS A 539 3.76 -13.06 -8.23
CA CYS A 539 2.96 -12.10 -8.97
C CYS A 539 3.81 -11.35 -10.00
N LEU A 540 3.34 -11.29 -11.26
CA LEU A 540 3.94 -10.43 -12.29
C LEU A 540 3.86 -8.95 -11.93
N ASN A 541 2.73 -8.54 -11.35
CA ASN A 541 2.52 -7.20 -10.83
C ASN A 541 2.47 -7.28 -9.31
N VAL A 542 3.52 -6.78 -8.66
CA VAL A 542 3.63 -6.78 -7.19
C VAL A 542 2.73 -5.70 -6.56
N MET A 543 2.29 -4.71 -7.34
CA MET A 543 1.44 -3.61 -6.90
C MET A 543 0.15 -3.59 -7.73
N ILE A 544 -1.00 -3.76 -7.07
CA ILE A 544 -2.31 -3.81 -7.72
C ILE A 544 -3.19 -2.70 -7.15
N PRO A 545 -3.57 -1.68 -7.95
CA PRO A 545 -4.47 -0.62 -7.49
C PRO A 545 -5.82 -1.15 -7.03
N TYR A 546 -6.37 -0.61 -5.94
CA TYR A 546 -7.67 -1.02 -5.42
C TYR A 546 -8.80 -0.78 -6.42
N SER A 547 -8.67 0.22 -7.28
CA SER A 547 -9.60 0.46 -8.42
C SER A 547 -9.79 -0.74 -9.34
N LYS A 548 -8.85 -1.69 -9.38
CA LYS A 548 -8.95 -2.90 -10.21
C LYS A 548 -9.66 -4.07 -9.51
N ILE A 549 -9.72 -4.05 -8.18
CA ILE A 549 -10.15 -5.21 -7.37
C ILE A 549 -11.36 -4.92 -6.47
N ILE A 550 -11.68 -3.65 -6.24
CA ILE A 550 -12.78 -3.22 -5.37
C ILE A 550 -13.68 -2.24 -6.13
N SER A 551 -14.98 -2.33 -5.89
CA SER A 551 -15.97 -1.34 -6.29
C SER A 551 -16.67 -0.83 -5.05
N LEU A 552 -16.55 0.48 -4.79
CA LEU A 552 -17.18 1.17 -3.67
C LEU A 552 -18.39 1.98 -4.17
N SER A 553 -19.52 1.78 -3.52
CA SER A 553 -20.71 2.61 -3.66
C SER A 553 -21.23 2.99 -2.27
N ALA A 554 -21.56 4.27 -2.10
CA ALA A 554 -22.19 4.77 -0.89
C ALA A 554 -23.64 5.11 -1.18
N ILE A 555 -24.51 4.82 -0.22
CA ILE A 555 -25.91 5.25 -0.25
C ILE A 555 -26.05 6.31 0.82
N LEU A 556 -26.29 7.55 0.39
CA LEU A 556 -26.59 8.65 1.30
C LEU A 556 -27.97 8.45 1.95
N HIS A 557 -28.17 9.10 3.09
CA HIS A 557 -29.48 9.11 3.73
C HIS A 557 -30.55 9.63 2.76
N GLN A 558 -31.75 9.06 2.81
CA GLN A 558 -32.84 9.31 1.85
C GLN A 558 -33.24 10.79 1.74
N VAL A 559 -32.95 11.57 2.78
CA VAL A 559 -33.16 13.03 2.78
C VAL A 559 -32.34 13.74 1.69
N CYS A 560 -31.13 13.27 1.40
CA CYS A 560 -30.22 13.84 0.40
C CYS A 560 -30.65 13.55 -1.05
N SER A 561 -31.62 12.66 -1.24
CA SER A 561 -32.25 12.37 -2.53
C SER A 561 -33.73 12.78 -2.57
N SER A 562 -34.20 13.49 -1.54
CA SER A 562 -35.61 13.90 -1.42
C SER A 562 -35.85 15.28 -2.03
N ASP A 563 -37.13 15.61 -2.25
CA ASP A 563 -37.51 16.95 -2.73
C ASP A 563 -37.08 18.05 -1.75
N TYR A 564 -36.90 17.76 -0.46
CA TYR A 564 -36.50 18.73 0.56
C TYR A 564 -35.15 19.40 0.31
N VAL A 565 -34.27 18.77 -0.46
CA VAL A 565 -32.96 19.35 -0.83
C VAL A 565 -32.93 19.87 -2.27
N SER A 566 -34.05 19.79 -2.98
CA SER A 566 -34.17 20.22 -4.37
C SER A 566 -34.27 21.74 -4.48
N GLU A 567 -33.70 22.29 -5.55
CA GLU A 567 -33.81 23.71 -5.88
C GLU A 567 -35.27 24.15 -6.05
N ALA A 568 -36.13 23.27 -6.60
CA ALA A 568 -37.55 23.55 -6.78
C ALA A 568 -38.28 23.76 -5.45
N TRP A 569 -38.03 22.90 -4.46
CA TRP A 569 -38.61 23.03 -3.13
C TRP A 569 -38.10 24.27 -2.39
N ILE A 570 -36.79 24.51 -2.43
CA ILE A 570 -36.17 25.68 -1.79
C ILE A 570 -36.70 26.97 -2.43
N SER A 571 -36.81 27.01 -3.76
CA SER A 571 -37.36 28.16 -4.49
C SER A 571 -38.84 28.40 -4.21
N LEU A 572 -39.62 27.33 -4.01
CA LEU A 572 -41.03 27.44 -3.60
C LEU A 572 -41.15 28.11 -2.23
N LEU A 573 -40.33 27.71 -1.26
CA LEU A 573 -40.33 28.30 0.08
C LEU A 573 -39.85 29.75 0.07
N LEU A 574 -38.86 30.09 -0.75
CA LEU A 574 -38.42 31.47 -0.99
C LEU A 574 -39.56 32.38 -1.48
N TYR A 575 -40.43 31.88 -2.36
CA TYR A 575 -41.55 32.63 -2.92
C TYR A 575 -42.71 32.82 -1.92
N ILE A 576 -42.83 31.94 -0.93
CA ILE A 576 -43.87 32.01 0.11
C ILE A 576 -43.48 32.99 1.25
N ASN A 577 -42.27 33.58 1.20
CA ASN A 577 -41.78 34.49 2.23
C ASN A 577 -42.75 35.69 2.44
N PRO A 578 -43.27 35.89 3.67
CA PRO A 578 -44.37 36.82 3.97
C PRO A 578 -44.07 38.31 3.70
N SER A 579 -42.81 38.69 3.46
CA SER A 579 -42.44 40.06 3.08
C SER A 579 -43.08 40.54 1.77
N THR A 580 -43.55 39.63 0.90
CA THR A 580 -44.28 39.99 -0.32
C THR A 580 -45.74 40.40 -0.10
N TRP A 581 -46.32 40.19 1.09
CA TRP A 581 -47.76 40.39 1.34
C TRP A 581 -48.08 41.47 2.38
N GLY A 582 -47.08 42.22 2.88
CA GLY A 582 -47.32 43.43 3.69
C GLY A 582 -47.97 43.20 5.06
N TYR A 583 -47.88 41.99 5.61
CA TYR A 583 -48.37 41.70 6.97
C TYR A 583 -47.20 41.38 7.90
N ASP A 584 -47.18 42.05 9.05
CA ASP A 584 -46.25 41.87 10.16
C ASP A 584 -46.52 40.51 10.85
N LEU A 585 -46.00 39.45 10.26
CA LEU A 585 -45.99 38.09 10.80
C LEU A 585 -44.53 37.63 10.97
N SER A 586 -43.78 38.40 11.76
CA SER A 586 -42.41 38.11 12.19
C SER A 586 -42.28 36.86 13.10
N VAL A 587 -43.31 36.01 13.18
CA VAL A 587 -43.38 34.86 14.11
C VAL A 587 -43.68 33.52 13.42
N GLU A 588 -43.86 33.48 12.09
CA GLU A 588 -44.17 32.21 11.41
C GLU A 588 -42.91 31.48 10.91
N TRP A 589 -42.86 30.18 11.23
CA TRP A 589 -41.87 29.17 10.78
C TRP A 589 -41.48 29.31 9.29
N LEU A 590 -42.42 29.76 8.45
CA LEU A 590 -42.28 29.98 7.00
C LEU A 590 -41.19 30.98 6.58
N ALA A 591 -40.84 31.97 7.41
CA ALA A 591 -39.74 32.90 7.09
C ALA A 591 -38.34 32.24 7.21
N PHE A 592 -38.27 31.06 7.83
CA PHE A 592 -37.04 30.35 8.21
C PHE A 592 -36.80 29.09 7.38
N ASP A 593 -37.86 28.52 6.82
CA ASP A 593 -37.86 27.16 6.28
C ASP A 593 -36.86 26.97 5.14
N TYR A 594 -36.82 27.89 4.17
CA TYR A 594 -35.97 27.71 2.98
C TYR A 594 -34.47 27.66 3.34
N LYS A 595 -34.02 28.41 4.35
CA LYS A 595 -32.62 28.45 4.80
C LYS A 595 -32.21 27.11 5.44
N VAL A 596 -33.09 26.51 6.25
CA VAL A 596 -32.85 25.18 6.85
C VAL A 596 -32.73 24.11 5.76
N PHE A 597 -33.62 24.13 4.76
CA PHE A 597 -33.56 23.20 3.63
C PHE A 597 -32.36 23.45 2.70
N GLN A 598 -31.94 24.71 2.55
CA GLN A 598 -30.73 25.08 1.82
C GLN A 598 -29.46 24.62 2.52
N LEU A 599 -29.40 24.74 3.85
CA LEU A 599 -28.31 24.17 4.66
C LEU A 599 -28.28 22.64 4.54
N LEU A 600 -29.43 21.99 4.65
CA LEU A 600 -29.56 20.54 4.50
C LEU A 600 -29.09 20.08 3.11
N SER A 601 -29.47 20.80 2.04
CA SER A 601 -29.01 20.53 0.67
C SER A 601 -27.50 20.67 0.56
N SER A 602 -26.93 21.73 1.13
CA SER A 602 -25.49 21.98 1.14
C SER A 602 -24.73 20.87 1.90
N LEU A 603 -25.22 20.44 3.06
CA LEU A 603 -24.64 19.33 3.83
C LEU A 603 -24.67 18.01 3.05
N CYS A 604 -25.77 17.74 2.35
CA CYS A 604 -25.89 16.56 1.49
C CYS A 604 -24.91 16.60 0.31
N GLN A 605 -24.73 17.75 -0.33
CA GLN A 605 -23.75 17.94 -1.40
C GLN A 605 -22.32 17.75 -0.89
N LEU A 606 -22.00 18.31 0.27
CA LEU A 606 -20.70 18.15 0.90
C LEU A 606 -20.42 16.68 1.26
N ALA A 607 -21.38 16.00 1.90
CA ALA A 607 -21.24 14.59 2.25
C ALA A 607 -20.96 13.74 1.00
N ASN A 608 -21.72 13.98 -0.09
CA ASN A 608 -21.50 13.30 -1.35
C ASN A 608 -20.10 13.55 -1.91
N LYS A 609 -19.68 14.82 -1.98
CA LYS A 609 -18.35 15.19 -2.47
C LYS A 609 -17.23 14.56 -1.63
N THR A 610 -17.35 14.61 -0.31
CA THR A 610 -16.39 14.02 0.63
C THR A 610 -16.21 12.52 0.38
N ILE A 611 -17.31 11.80 0.15
CA ILE A 611 -17.28 10.36 -0.17
C ILE A 611 -16.64 10.11 -1.53
N LEU A 612 -17.00 10.89 -2.56
CA LEU A 612 -16.44 10.73 -3.91
C LEU A 612 -14.92 10.96 -3.91
N ASP A 613 -14.47 12.03 -3.26
CA ASP A 613 -13.05 12.34 -3.12
C ASP A 613 -12.33 11.24 -2.33
N ALA A 614 -12.96 10.70 -1.27
CA ALA A 614 -12.40 9.59 -0.49
C ALA A 614 -12.27 8.30 -1.28
N ARG A 615 -13.29 7.96 -2.06
CA ARG A 615 -13.26 6.80 -2.95
C ARG A 615 -12.15 6.94 -3.97
N ASP A 616 -12.05 8.10 -4.62
CA ASP A 616 -11.05 8.31 -5.66
C ASP A 616 -9.63 8.24 -5.08
N ARG A 617 -9.41 8.70 -3.83
CA ARG A 617 -8.16 8.46 -3.08
C ARG A 617 -7.89 6.97 -2.85
N PHE A 618 -8.86 6.26 -2.28
CA PHE A 618 -8.73 4.83 -1.99
C PHE A 618 -8.38 4.02 -3.26
N TYR A 619 -8.93 4.41 -4.41
CA TYR A 619 -8.66 3.80 -5.70
C TYR A 619 -7.25 4.01 -6.25
N THR A 620 -6.52 5.03 -5.80
CA THR A 620 -5.10 5.24 -6.14
C THR A 620 -4.16 4.38 -5.30
N GLN A 621 -4.57 3.98 -4.09
CA GLN A 621 -3.81 3.07 -3.26
C GLN A 621 -3.77 1.67 -3.88
N SER A 622 -2.78 0.88 -3.49
CA SER A 622 -2.55 -0.45 -4.06
C SER A 622 -2.28 -1.49 -2.99
N ILE A 623 -2.79 -2.70 -3.19
CA ILE A 623 -2.33 -3.88 -2.44
C ILE A 623 -0.97 -4.31 -3.01
N ILE A 624 -0.02 -4.59 -2.12
CA ILE A 624 1.33 -5.04 -2.47
C ILE A 624 1.46 -6.50 -2.09
N THR A 625 1.73 -7.37 -3.07
CA THR A 625 1.99 -8.78 -2.80
C THR A 625 2.96 -9.39 -3.80
N SER A 626 4.01 -10.03 -3.30
CA SER A 626 5.03 -10.71 -4.11
C SER A 626 4.55 -12.09 -4.57
N ASN A 627 3.61 -12.71 -3.84
CA ASN A 627 2.98 -13.98 -4.17
C ASN A 627 1.46 -13.87 -4.09
N THR A 628 0.73 -14.72 -4.82
CA THR A 628 -0.73 -14.77 -4.74
C THR A 628 -1.16 -15.09 -3.30
N LEU A 629 -1.98 -14.22 -2.71
CA LEU A 629 -2.54 -14.43 -1.37
C LEU A 629 -3.59 -15.56 -1.40
N THR A 630 -3.79 -16.22 -0.25
CA THR A 630 -4.96 -17.10 -0.10
C THR A 630 -6.24 -16.27 -0.11
N GLU A 631 -7.37 -16.89 -0.46
CA GLU A 631 -8.66 -16.19 -0.49
C GLU A 631 -9.03 -15.63 0.91
N SER A 632 -8.74 -16.39 1.98
CA SER A 632 -8.95 -15.91 3.35
C SER A 632 -8.05 -14.73 3.72
N ASP A 633 -6.76 -14.77 3.37
CA ASP A 633 -5.82 -13.70 3.72
C ASP A 633 -6.12 -12.43 2.93
N PHE A 634 -6.48 -12.58 1.65
CA PHE A 634 -6.92 -11.48 0.81
C PHE A 634 -8.14 -10.77 1.42
N TYR A 635 -9.18 -11.50 1.82
CA TYR A 635 -10.36 -10.90 2.44
C TYR A 635 -10.07 -10.31 3.82
N ALA A 636 -9.20 -10.93 4.62
CA ALA A 636 -8.80 -10.39 5.92
C ALA A 636 -8.09 -9.03 5.77
N GLN A 637 -7.13 -8.94 4.85
CA GLN A 637 -6.41 -7.69 4.55
C GLN A 637 -7.35 -6.62 3.99
N LEU A 638 -8.26 -7.00 3.08
CA LEU A 638 -9.24 -6.07 2.53
C LEU A 638 -10.19 -5.52 3.60
N ASN A 639 -10.71 -6.37 4.48
CA ASN A 639 -11.63 -5.94 5.53
C ASN A 639 -10.95 -4.98 6.51
N ALA A 640 -9.72 -5.27 6.93
CA ALA A 640 -8.95 -4.37 7.80
C ALA A 640 -8.70 -3.00 7.13
N THR A 641 -8.30 -3.02 5.85
CA THR A 641 -8.08 -1.79 5.07
C THR A 641 -9.39 -0.99 4.93
N PHE A 642 -10.51 -1.67 4.69
CA PHE A 642 -11.82 -1.03 4.51
C PHE A 642 -12.39 -0.45 5.81
N GLU A 643 -12.19 -1.15 6.94
CA GLU A 643 -12.56 -0.65 8.26
C GLU A 643 -11.78 0.63 8.58
N GLN A 644 -10.46 0.62 8.32
CA GLN A 644 -9.62 1.81 8.47
C GLN A 644 -10.07 2.97 7.57
N PHE A 645 -10.35 2.68 6.29
CA PHE A 645 -10.88 3.67 5.34
C PHE A 645 -12.18 4.31 5.87
N THR A 646 -13.09 3.50 6.42
CA THR A 646 -14.38 3.98 6.94
C THR A 646 -14.22 4.86 8.17
N GLN A 647 -13.34 4.49 9.11
CA GLN A 647 -13.07 5.28 10.32
C GLN A 647 -12.41 6.61 9.98
N SER A 648 -11.45 6.62 9.04
CA SER A 648 -10.83 7.84 8.54
C SER A 648 -11.87 8.76 7.90
N LEU A 649 -12.77 8.23 7.07
CA LEU A 649 -13.83 9.02 6.43
C LEU A 649 -14.77 9.71 7.44
N ILE A 650 -15.16 9.01 8.51
CA ILE A 650 -16.03 9.58 9.57
C ILE A 650 -15.29 10.70 10.31
N THR A 651 -14.03 10.44 10.66
CA THR A 651 -13.18 11.41 11.35
C THR A 651 -12.97 12.67 10.50
N ASP A 652 -12.69 12.48 9.22
CA ASP A 652 -12.50 13.57 8.25
C ASP A 652 -13.76 14.45 8.15
N PHE A 653 -14.94 13.84 8.08
CA PHE A 653 -16.20 14.59 8.05
C PHE A 653 -16.46 15.34 9.37
N GLY A 654 -16.09 14.75 10.52
CA GLY A 654 -16.16 15.42 11.83
C GLY A 654 -15.36 16.73 11.89
N ARG A 655 -14.19 16.80 11.23
CA ARG A 655 -13.37 18.02 11.19
C ARG A 655 -14.08 19.21 10.54
N VAL A 656 -14.99 18.96 9.58
CA VAL A 656 -15.83 20.03 9.00
C VAL A 656 -16.71 20.65 10.06
N VAL A 657 -17.31 19.82 10.92
CA VAL A 657 -18.19 20.27 12.01
C VAL A 657 -17.40 21.06 13.05
N ASP A 658 -16.18 20.61 13.38
CA ASP A 658 -15.29 21.35 14.27
C ASP A 658 -14.92 22.73 13.69
N MET A 659 -14.67 22.79 12.38
CA MET A 659 -14.38 24.05 11.68
C MET A 659 -15.59 25.00 11.68
N MET A 660 -16.80 24.47 11.50
CA MET A 660 -18.04 25.23 11.68
C MET A 660 -18.20 25.75 13.10
N HIS A 661 -17.88 24.93 14.09
CA HIS A 661 -17.97 25.33 15.48
C HIS A 661 -16.98 26.46 15.80
N LEU A 662 -15.76 26.36 15.28
CA LEU A 662 -14.72 27.38 15.42
C LEU A 662 -15.16 28.70 14.77
N PHE A 663 -15.64 28.65 13.52
CA PHE A 663 -16.13 29.84 12.82
C PHE A 663 -17.27 30.53 13.58
N THR A 664 -18.25 29.74 14.06
CA THR A 664 -19.39 30.27 14.81
C THR A 664 -19.02 30.83 16.18
N GLN A 665 -17.99 30.29 16.86
CA GLN A 665 -17.50 30.84 18.13
C GLN A 665 -16.80 32.19 17.97
N VAL A 666 -16.02 32.35 16.89
CA VAL A 666 -15.16 33.52 16.69
C VAL A 666 -15.89 34.67 16.00
N ASP A 667 -16.59 34.40 14.89
CA ASP A 667 -17.30 35.45 14.13
C ASP A 667 -18.69 35.74 14.71
N GLN A 668 -19.18 34.86 15.60
CA GLN A 668 -20.49 34.92 16.27
C GLN A 668 -21.61 35.38 15.33
N PRO A 669 -21.77 34.73 14.16
CA PRO A 669 -22.66 35.24 13.16
C PRO A 669 -24.11 35.17 13.66
N PHE A 670 -24.84 36.26 13.49
CA PHE A 670 -26.28 36.26 13.68
C PHE A 670 -26.98 36.17 12.32
N THR A 671 -28.20 35.64 12.29
CA THR A 671 -28.98 35.61 11.05
C THR A 671 -30.02 36.71 11.12
N ASP A 672 -30.23 37.39 9.99
CA ASP A 672 -31.28 38.40 9.78
C ASP A 672 -32.67 37.93 10.28
N SER A 673 -32.91 36.63 10.26
CA SER A 673 -34.21 36.05 10.58
C SER A 673 -34.34 35.49 12.01
N SER A 674 -33.30 34.91 12.62
CA SER A 674 -33.44 34.08 13.84
C SER A 674 -32.99 34.76 15.13
N ASN A 675 -33.92 35.41 15.84
CA ASN A 675 -33.96 35.63 17.29
C ASN A 675 -32.61 35.67 18.05
N ALA A 676 -31.67 36.50 17.63
CA ALA A 676 -30.96 37.26 18.64
C ALA A 676 -31.90 38.41 18.98
N GLU A 677 -32.21 38.64 20.25
CA GLU A 677 -32.59 39.99 20.67
C GLU A 677 -31.43 40.90 20.20
N LEU A 678 -31.55 41.46 19.01
CA LEU A 678 -30.97 42.75 18.71
C LEU A 678 -31.63 43.63 19.76
N ASN A 679 -30.96 43.77 20.90
CA ASN A 679 -31.21 44.81 21.89
C ASN A 679 -30.91 46.12 21.17
N ILE A 680 -31.78 46.49 20.24
CA ILE A 680 -32.01 47.86 19.85
C ILE A 680 -32.43 48.46 21.18
N PHE A 681 -31.49 49.12 21.86
CA PHE A 681 -31.83 50.01 22.94
C PHE A 681 -32.91 50.91 22.36
N ARG A 682 -34.16 50.68 22.75
CA ARG A 682 -35.24 51.61 22.45
C ARG A 682 -34.76 52.93 23.05
N LEU A 683 -34.33 53.85 22.19
CA LEU A 683 -34.16 55.26 22.52
C LEU A 683 -35.55 55.89 22.72
N THR A 684 -36.42 55.23 23.49
CA THR A 684 -37.66 55.78 23.98
C THR A 684 -37.42 56.24 25.40
N ASP A 685 -36.55 57.24 25.56
CA ASP A 685 -36.73 58.27 26.57
C ASP A 685 -35.77 59.42 26.28
N GLN A 686 -36.25 60.38 25.49
CA GLN A 686 -35.83 61.76 25.63
C GLN A 686 -36.30 62.29 27.00
N THR A 687 -35.74 61.81 28.11
CA THR A 687 -35.73 62.55 29.37
C THR A 687 -34.43 62.31 30.13
N ASN A 688 -33.51 63.27 30.03
CA ASN A 688 -32.48 63.58 31.04
C ASN A 688 -31.49 62.49 31.48
N ALA A 689 -30.83 61.80 30.55
CA ALA A 689 -29.56 61.12 30.87
C ALA A 689 -28.38 61.93 30.33
N GLN A 690 -27.70 62.66 31.22
CA GLN A 690 -26.35 63.15 30.94
C GLN A 690 -25.42 61.95 30.71
N LEU A 691 -24.86 61.83 29.51
CA LEU A 691 -23.75 60.94 29.21
C LEU A 691 -22.56 61.33 30.12
N PRO A 692 -21.95 60.39 30.85
CA PRO A 692 -20.68 60.66 31.52
C PRO A 692 -19.56 60.67 30.48
N TRP A 693 -18.75 61.72 30.57
CA TRP A 693 -17.55 62.02 29.79
C TRP A 693 -16.48 60.92 29.86
#